data_AF-A0A8B7JGQ8-F1
#
_entry.id   AF-A0A8B7JGQ8-F1
#
_cell.length_a   1.000
_cell.length_b   1.000
_cell.length_c   1.000
_cell.angle_alpha   90.00
_cell.angle_beta   90.00
_cell.angle_gamma   90.00
#
_symmetry.space_group_name_H-M   'P 1'
#
loop_
_entity.id
_entity.type
_entity.pdbx_description
1 polymer ?
#
loop_
_entity_poly.entity_id
_entity_poly.type
_entity_poly.pdbx_seq_one_letter_code
_entity_poly.pdbx_strand_id
1 'polypeptide(L)'
;MAHLLGSPTCMDSLRADITDLQRAIADVFSRAGAVHYPSWKFPDKVSCELDLAELLERYDYVENDLEFTQHSHVVLLELVIDRLLLLLQSFTGYAENLLSEKAIPPARPVGPCMSAGLTVRKYWNSMLKLGALYQQLLTEKKTCRKDIPTLKSTPESVKTEKECLKSCLPTVSELTSSTDVAQSTSLCLLQSVSVPDCDISGSSLPRSACSITESSHSISTQTTESSLVPCDSCASAQASLREVSKAITSICQSQNIPSALSRFHETLEETMGGRTLSVMDMSYWASEQSKDLSRISKHLDMLLQLINPLKSKLEEAEKQKDELRKQVEEFAKLLQEEKESQEQQRKEAEQTMEAKKKKCLETVVKLERDKEDLRRGAALLEERISTLKEELAAKQATLQELEMTKKTLLEDMRTKMVAKSEMLELEEKVQLLTGQQEGMGQELSAITIQLEKEKAKVESMLRHEESLQAKQRALLQQLDSLDQECEELRGSLGEAEEDKARLAEQLKESQEKWEQSKCQLEVQQKLLDTLQREKLGLEQSISELRTNVSGLEELVQELKERERLLVSFPELHVPVETQFESTGSFTEDMEKQLQANNIRLSILEQENTRLRAALAKVKAAAQQGVLKLVPQAQLWTQLSSQRGWEAGAQDLRGPATGPPSSQGSRDGAGAHRSTGKTHRRPPSSQPTKPPSADPTRKAGPCLSLPAEGLVLGTHSEPRGRGSAARAYSLSSHSTRSHQK
;
A
#
# COMPACT_ATOMS: atom_id res chain seq x y z
N MET A 1 -11.33 -34.24 -24.21
CA MET A 1 -12.28 -34.42 -25.32
C MET A 1 -13.41 -35.40 -24.99
N ALA A 2 -13.17 -36.51 -24.27
CA ALA A 2 -14.21 -37.52 -23.98
C ALA A 2 -15.52 -36.99 -23.36
N HIS A 3 -15.50 -35.89 -22.60
CA HIS A 3 -16.69 -35.29 -21.95
C HIS A 3 -17.76 -34.69 -22.88
N LEU A 4 -17.59 -34.79 -24.21
CA LEU A 4 -18.58 -34.34 -25.21
C LEU A 4 -19.29 -35.49 -25.94
N LEU A 5 -18.82 -36.74 -25.77
CA LEU A 5 -19.46 -37.92 -26.35
C LEU A 5 -20.82 -38.15 -25.70
N GLY A 6 -21.88 -38.11 -26.52
CA GLY A 6 -23.26 -38.26 -26.07
C GLY A 6 -23.90 -37.03 -25.40
N SER A 7 -23.30 -35.83 -25.49
CA SER A 7 -23.96 -34.63 -24.94
C SER A 7 -25.17 -34.23 -25.80
N PRO A 8 -26.35 -33.91 -25.22
CA PRO A 8 -27.58 -33.68 -26.00
C PRO A 8 -27.43 -32.57 -27.04
N THR A 9 -26.81 -31.45 -26.68
CA THR A 9 -26.53 -30.33 -27.62
C THR A 9 -25.66 -30.71 -28.82
N CYS A 10 -24.85 -31.76 -28.72
CA CYS A 10 -24.04 -32.27 -29.84
C CYS A 10 -24.83 -33.30 -30.65
N MET A 11 -25.70 -34.09 -30.02
CA MET A 11 -26.69 -34.92 -30.71
C MET A 11 -27.59 -34.05 -31.59
N ASP A 12 -28.18 -32.99 -31.03
CA ASP A 12 -29.04 -32.04 -31.74
C ASP A 12 -28.33 -31.40 -32.95
N SER A 13 -27.07 -30.99 -32.77
CA SER A 13 -26.24 -30.47 -33.87
C SER A 13 -26.06 -31.50 -34.98
N LEU A 14 -25.65 -32.74 -34.65
CA LEU A 14 -25.45 -33.80 -35.64
C LEU A 14 -26.76 -34.14 -36.38
N ARG A 15 -27.90 -34.15 -35.69
CA ARG A 15 -29.23 -34.36 -36.29
C ARG A 15 -29.59 -33.24 -37.28
N ALA A 16 -29.28 -31.99 -36.94
CA ALA A 16 -29.44 -30.85 -37.84
C ALA A 16 -28.49 -30.93 -39.04
N ASP A 17 -27.20 -31.22 -38.82
CA ASP A 17 -26.18 -31.36 -39.87
C ASP A 17 -26.55 -32.45 -40.89
N ILE A 18 -27.03 -33.62 -40.43
CA ILE A 18 -27.53 -34.70 -41.29
C ILE A 18 -28.73 -34.24 -42.13
N THR A 19 -29.67 -33.52 -41.50
CA THR A 19 -30.89 -33.03 -42.15
C THR A 19 -30.58 -31.98 -43.23
N ASP A 20 -29.64 -31.08 -42.94
CA ASP A 20 -29.21 -30.01 -43.86
C ASP A 20 -28.37 -30.56 -45.01
N LEU A 21 -27.49 -31.54 -44.74
CA LEU A 21 -26.77 -32.27 -45.79
C LEU A 21 -27.72 -33.06 -46.70
N GLN A 22 -28.73 -33.73 -46.15
CA GLN A 22 -29.74 -34.43 -46.96
C GLN A 22 -30.55 -33.45 -47.82
N ARG A 23 -30.86 -32.25 -47.32
CA ARG A 23 -31.51 -31.18 -48.10
C ARG A 23 -30.62 -30.68 -49.25
N ALA A 24 -29.31 -30.53 -49.01
CA ALA A 24 -28.34 -30.16 -50.05
C ALA A 24 -28.18 -31.26 -51.11
N ILE A 25 -28.16 -32.54 -50.69
CA ILE A 25 -28.13 -33.69 -51.61
C ILE A 25 -29.39 -33.72 -52.48
N ALA A 26 -30.57 -33.41 -51.92
CA ALA A 26 -31.82 -33.34 -52.66
C ALA A 26 -31.83 -32.21 -53.72
N ASP A 27 -31.31 -31.01 -53.43
CA ASP A 27 -31.14 -29.94 -54.44
C ASP A 27 -30.25 -30.42 -55.59
N VAL A 28 -29.09 -31.00 -55.27
CA VAL A 28 -28.16 -31.52 -56.28
C VAL A 28 -28.81 -32.63 -57.12
N PHE A 29 -29.54 -33.57 -56.49
CA PHE A 29 -30.27 -34.62 -57.20
C PHE A 29 -31.36 -34.09 -58.12
N SER A 30 -32.07 -33.03 -57.74
CA SER A 30 -33.10 -32.41 -58.60
C SER A 30 -32.52 -31.83 -59.91
N ARG A 31 -31.20 -31.59 -59.95
CA ARG A 31 -30.48 -30.95 -61.07
C ARG A 31 -29.51 -31.87 -61.80
N ALA A 32 -29.01 -32.92 -61.14
CA ALA A 32 -28.00 -33.84 -61.66
C ALA A 32 -28.53 -35.29 -61.85
N GLY A 33 -29.69 -35.61 -61.28
CA GLY A 33 -30.16 -36.98 -61.06
C GLY A 33 -29.56 -37.60 -59.79
N ALA A 34 -30.23 -38.63 -59.26
CA ALA A 34 -29.73 -39.39 -58.12
C ALA A 34 -28.51 -40.25 -58.52
N VAL A 35 -27.49 -40.31 -57.64
CA VAL A 35 -26.34 -41.21 -57.82
C VAL A 35 -26.42 -42.39 -56.86
N HIS A 36 -26.34 -43.59 -57.41
CA HIS A 36 -26.45 -44.84 -56.66
C HIS A 36 -25.03 -45.34 -56.32
N TYR A 37 -24.63 -45.20 -55.06
CA TYR A 37 -23.40 -45.75 -54.49
C TYR A 37 -23.75 -46.45 -53.15
N PRO A 38 -23.00 -47.47 -52.72
CA PRO A 38 -23.17 -48.07 -51.39
C PRO A 38 -22.96 -47.02 -50.30
N SER A 39 -23.74 -47.08 -49.22
CA SER A 39 -23.52 -46.24 -48.05
C SER A 39 -22.17 -46.58 -47.42
N TRP A 40 -21.43 -45.55 -47.02
CA TRP A 40 -20.19 -45.70 -46.27
C TRP A 40 -20.45 -46.20 -44.84
N LYS A 41 -21.58 -45.81 -44.25
CA LYS A 41 -22.03 -46.27 -42.91
C LYS A 41 -22.72 -47.64 -42.94
N PHE A 42 -23.48 -47.94 -43.99
CA PHE A 42 -24.25 -49.18 -44.16
C PHE A 42 -23.93 -49.83 -45.52
N PRO A 43 -22.78 -50.53 -45.68
CA PRO A 43 -22.30 -51.02 -46.99
C PRO A 43 -23.22 -52.04 -47.69
N ASP A 44 -24.19 -52.58 -46.96
CA ASP A 44 -25.30 -53.43 -47.42
C ASP A 44 -26.43 -52.65 -48.13
N LYS A 45 -26.47 -51.32 -48.00
CA LYS A 45 -27.53 -50.44 -48.51
C LYS A 45 -27.00 -49.42 -49.52
N VAL A 46 -27.87 -48.93 -50.41
CA VAL A 46 -27.55 -47.80 -51.30
C VAL A 46 -27.71 -46.48 -50.54
N SER A 47 -26.71 -45.61 -50.63
CA SER A 47 -26.64 -44.35 -49.87
C SER A 47 -27.79 -43.40 -50.18
N CYS A 48 -28.25 -43.31 -51.43
CA CYS A 48 -29.37 -42.46 -51.82
C CYS A 48 -30.75 -43.02 -51.39
N GLU A 49 -30.81 -44.26 -50.91
CA GLU A 49 -32.05 -44.98 -50.54
C GLU A 49 -32.19 -45.17 -49.02
N LEU A 50 -31.29 -44.61 -48.20
CA LEU A 50 -31.44 -44.63 -46.74
C LEU A 50 -32.64 -43.80 -46.29
N ASP A 51 -33.54 -44.41 -45.52
CA ASP A 51 -34.56 -43.67 -44.77
C ASP A 51 -33.89 -42.92 -43.61
N LEU A 52 -33.71 -41.61 -43.79
CA LEU A 52 -33.13 -40.74 -42.78
C LEU A 52 -34.12 -40.37 -41.66
N ALA A 53 -35.44 -40.53 -41.87
CA ALA A 53 -36.41 -40.34 -40.79
C ALA A 53 -36.34 -41.51 -39.81
N GLU A 54 -36.39 -42.77 -40.31
CA GLU A 54 -36.21 -43.97 -39.47
C GLU A 54 -34.87 -43.92 -38.73
N LEU A 55 -33.77 -43.57 -39.41
CA LEU A 55 -32.46 -43.51 -38.79
C LEU A 55 -32.34 -42.40 -37.73
N LEU A 56 -32.96 -41.23 -37.92
CA LEU A 56 -32.95 -40.16 -36.92
C LEU A 56 -33.89 -40.47 -35.74
N GLU A 57 -35.06 -41.08 -35.95
CA GLU A 57 -35.89 -41.55 -34.82
C GLU A 57 -35.21 -42.68 -34.03
N ARG A 58 -34.43 -43.54 -34.71
CA ARG A 58 -33.75 -44.69 -34.11
C ARG A 58 -32.47 -44.35 -33.33
N TYR A 59 -31.76 -43.27 -33.69
CA TYR A 59 -30.50 -42.89 -33.05
C TYR A 59 -30.61 -41.49 -32.43
N ASP A 60 -31.19 -41.42 -31.23
CA ASP A 60 -31.44 -40.18 -30.49
C ASP A 60 -30.81 -40.18 -29.08
N TYR A 61 -30.93 -39.05 -28.36
CA TYR A 61 -30.49 -38.91 -26.98
C TYR A 61 -31.46 -39.60 -26.00
N VAL A 62 -30.91 -40.41 -25.07
CA VAL A 62 -31.68 -41.11 -24.03
C VAL A 62 -31.05 -40.83 -22.66
N GLU A 63 -31.71 -40.00 -21.86
CA GLU A 63 -31.19 -39.49 -20.58
C GLU A 63 -30.79 -40.57 -19.56
N ASN A 64 -31.39 -41.76 -19.64
CA ASN A 64 -31.13 -42.88 -18.74
C ASN A 64 -30.24 -43.99 -19.35
N ASP A 65 -29.74 -43.81 -20.59
CA ASP A 65 -28.85 -44.78 -21.24
C ASP A 65 -27.67 -44.06 -21.92
N LEU A 66 -26.55 -43.98 -21.19
CA LEU A 66 -25.33 -43.34 -21.65
C LEU A 66 -24.61 -44.16 -22.73
N GLU A 67 -24.68 -45.50 -22.68
CA GLU A 67 -24.00 -46.36 -23.66
C GLU A 67 -24.71 -46.29 -25.01
N PHE A 68 -26.04 -46.37 -25.01
CA PHE A 68 -26.85 -46.12 -26.21
C PHE A 68 -26.67 -44.69 -26.74
N THR A 69 -26.68 -43.68 -25.88
CA THR A 69 -26.51 -42.28 -26.30
C THR A 69 -25.12 -42.03 -26.91
N GLN A 70 -24.06 -42.62 -26.37
CA GLN A 70 -22.73 -42.56 -26.97
C GLN A 70 -22.63 -43.37 -28.28
N HIS A 71 -23.29 -44.51 -28.37
CA HIS A 71 -23.39 -45.27 -29.63
C HIS A 71 -24.12 -44.46 -30.72
N SER A 72 -25.28 -43.90 -30.41
CA SER A 72 -26.06 -43.02 -31.29
C SER A 72 -25.24 -41.81 -31.74
N HIS A 73 -24.47 -41.17 -30.84
CA HIS A 73 -23.56 -40.07 -31.20
C HIS A 73 -22.53 -40.48 -32.27
N VAL A 74 -21.91 -41.66 -32.11
CA VAL A 74 -20.95 -42.18 -33.10
C VAL A 74 -21.64 -42.52 -34.42
N VAL A 75 -22.82 -43.15 -34.38
CA VAL A 75 -23.58 -43.50 -35.59
C VAL A 75 -24.05 -42.25 -36.35
N LEU A 76 -24.50 -41.20 -35.67
CA LEU A 76 -24.85 -39.92 -36.29
C LEU A 76 -23.61 -39.25 -36.92
N LEU A 77 -22.47 -39.23 -36.23
CA LEU A 77 -21.22 -38.68 -36.79
C LEU A 77 -20.74 -39.46 -38.03
N GLU A 78 -20.85 -40.79 -38.01
CA GLU A 78 -20.57 -41.63 -39.18
C GLU A 78 -21.59 -41.40 -40.32
N LEU A 79 -22.85 -41.10 -40.01
CA LEU A 79 -23.88 -40.75 -40.98
C LEU A 79 -23.64 -39.36 -41.61
N VAL A 80 -23.09 -38.38 -40.86
CA VAL A 80 -22.60 -37.11 -41.42
C VAL A 80 -21.50 -37.36 -42.46
N ILE A 81 -20.53 -38.23 -42.16
CA ILE A 81 -19.44 -38.60 -43.08
C ILE A 81 -20.02 -39.27 -44.34
N ASP A 82 -20.96 -40.20 -44.18
CA ASP A 82 -21.67 -40.86 -45.27
C ASP A 82 -22.43 -39.86 -46.18
N ARG A 83 -23.19 -38.93 -45.60
CA ARG A 83 -23.87 -37.86 -46.36
C ARG A 83 -22.89 -36.95 -47.11
N LEU A 84 -21.79 -36.55 -46.47
CA LEU A 84 -20.74 -35.76 -47.13
C LEU A 84 -20.10 -36.49 -48.31
N LEU A 85 -19.87 -37.80 -48.19
CA LEU A 85 -19.36 -38.63 -49.27
C LEU A 85 -20.36 -38.78 -50.41
N LEU A 86 -21.65 -38.98 -50.12
CA LEU A 86 -22.71 -38.99 -51.13
C LEU A 86 -22.76 -37.64 -51.88
N LEU A 87 -22.74 -36.52 -51.17
CA LEU A 87 -22.74 -35.18 -51.78
C LEU A 87 -21.55 -34.96 -52.73
N LEU A 88 -20.35 -35.38 -52.35
CA LEU A 88 -19.16 -35.33 -53.21
C LEU A 88 -19.30 -36.27 -54.43
N GLN A 89 -19.89 -37.46 -54.25
CA GLN A 89 -20.18 -38.39 -55.35
C GLN A 89 -21.21 -37.81 -56.32
N SER A 90 -22.23 -37.09 -55.84
CA SER A 90 -23.23 -36.38 -56.64
C SER A 90 -22.58 -35.31 -57.52
N PHE A 91 -21.76 -34.43 -56.93
CA PHE A 91 -21.01 -33.43 -57.71
C PHE A 91 -20.02 -34.07 -58.68
N THR A 92 -19.40 -35.19 -58.30
CA THR A 92 -18.51 -35.95 -59.22
C THR A 92 -19.28 -36.47 -60.43
N GLY A 93 -20.47 -37.05 -60.22
CA GLY A 93 -21.35 -37.52 -61.30
C GLY A 93 -21.84 -36.37 -62.20
N TYR A 94 -22.21 -35.23 -61.61
CA TYR A 94 -22.59 -34.03 -62.36
C TYR A 94 -21.44 -33.50 -63.23
N ALA A 95 -20.24 -33.36 -62.65
CA ALA A 95 -19.05 -32.94 -63.39
C ALA A 95 -18.66 -33.95 -64.49
N GLU A 96 -18.72 -35.25 -64.23
CA GLU A 96 -18.51 -36.29 -65.26
C GLU A 96 -19.52 -36.21 -66.41
N ASN A 97 -20.79 -35.91 -66.11
CA ASN A 97 -21.81 -35.76 -67.14
C ASN A 97 -21.58 -34.48 -67.97
N LEU A 98 -21.16 -33.35 -67.37
CA LEU A 98 -20.77 -32.14 -68.09
C LEU A 98 -19.48 -32.31 -68.93
N LEU A 99 -18.59 -33.22 -68.53
CA LEU A 99 -17.35 -33.57 -69.24
C LEU A 99 -17.56 -34.60 -70.38
N SER A 100 -18.82 -34.96 -70.70
CA SER A 100 -19.15 -36.04 -71.63
C SER A 100 -20.15 -35.56 -72.69
N GLU A 101 -19.81 -35.69 -73.97
CA GLU A 101 -20.66 -35.29 -75.11
C GLU A 101 -21.94 -36.14 -75.27
N LYS A 102 -22.11 -37.20 -74.47
CA LYS A 102 -23.33 -38.03 -74.48
C LYS A 102 -24.51 -37.31 -73.81
N ALA A 103 -25.39 -36.76 -74.63
CA ALA A 103 -26.60 -36.02 -74.24
C ALA A 103 -27.66 -36.78 -73.43
N ILE A 104 -27.43 -38.05 -73.09
CA ILE A 104 -28.30 -38.87 -72.23
C ILE A 104 -27.40 -39.59 -71.21
N PRO A 105 -27.55 -39.34 -69.89
CA PRO A 105 -26.92 -40.16 -68.87
C PRO A 105 -27.48 -41.59 -68.92
N PRO A 106 -26.66 -42.64 -69.10
CA PRO A 106 -27.14 -44.00 -68.96
C PRO A 106 -27.57 -44.24 -67.51
N ALA A 107 -28.58 -45.09 -67.29
CA ALA A 107 -28.92 -45.58 -65.97
C ALA A 107 -27.70 -46.34 -65.39
N ARG A 108 -26.95 -45.66 -64.52
CA ARG A 108 -25.70 -46.22 -63.97
C ARG A 108 -26.07 -47.31 -62.94
N PRO A 109 -25.50 -48.52 -63.01
CA PRO A 109 -25.62 -49.47 -61.91
C PRO A 109 -24.96 -48.90 -60.65
N VAL A 110 -25.27 -49.48 -59.49
CA VAL A 110 -24.68 -49.09 -58.20
C VAL A 110 -23.15 -49.06 -58.33
N GLY A 111 -22.55 -47.92 -58.02
CA GLY A 111 -21.11 -47.71 -58.14
C GLY A 111 -20.32 -48.63 -57.20
N PRO A 112 -19.03 -48.87 -57.47
CA PRO A 112 -18.18 -49.60 -56.54
C PRO A 112 -18.13 -48.88 -55.18
N CYS A 113 -18.05 -49.63 -54.08
CA CYS A 113 -17.74 -49.04 -52.78
C CYS A 113 -16.37 -48.35 -52.84
N MET A 114 -16.31 -47.09 -52.41
CA MET A 114 -15.09 -46.26 -52.47
C MET A 114 -14.73 -45.76 -51.07
N SER A 115 -13.44 -45.83 -50.72
CA SER A 115 -12.94 -45.19 -49.51
C SER A 115 -13.02 -43.66 -49.62
N ALA A 116 -13.18 -42.97 -48.49
CA ALA A 116 -13.34 -41.51 -48.46
C ALA A 116 -12.26 -40.76 -49.25
N GLY A 117 -10.99 -41.16 -49.10
CA GLY A 117 -9.87 -40.57 -49.83
C GLY A 117 -9.90 -40.80 -51.36
N LEU A 118 -10.48 -41.91 -51.82
CA LEU A 118 -10.69 -42.14 -53.27
C LEU A 118 -11.88 -41.31 -53.79
N THR A 119 -12.96 -41.18 -53.02
CA THR A 119 -14.09 -40.31 -53.36
C THR A 119 -13.64 -38.84 -53.49
N VAL A 120 -12.93 -38.30 -52.50
CA VAL A 120 -12.39 -36.92 -52.52
C VAL A 120 -11.43 -36.72 -53.69
N ARG A 121 -10.52 -37.68 -53.95
CA ARG A 121 -9.60 -37.62 -55.10
C ARG A 121 -10.34 -37.62 -56.43
N LYS A 122 -11.40 -38.43 -56.57
CA LYS A 122 -12.21 -38.52 -57.80
C LYS A 122 -12.96 -37.21 -58.05
N TYR A 123 -13.61 -36.66 -57.01
CA TYR A 123 -14.25 -35.35 -57.04
C TYR A 123 -13.29 -34.25 -57.50
N TRP A 124 -12.13 -34.12 -56.85
CA TRP A 124 -11.16 -33.05 -57.16
C TRP A 124 -10.63 -33.16 -58.59
N ASN A 125 -10.33 -34.37 -59.07
CA ASN A 125 -9.90 -34.60 -60.45
C ASN A 125 -10.98 -34.23 -61.49
N SER A 126 -12.27 -34.48 -61.22
CA SER A 126 -13.35 -34.05 -62.10
C SER A 126 -13.57 -32.54 -62.07
N MET A 127 -13.48 -31.90 -60.90
CA MET A 127 -13.57 -30.44 -60.76
C MET A 127 -12.42 -29.71 -61.46
N LEU A 128 -11.18 -30.22 -61.38
CA LEU A 128 -10.03 -29.66 -62.10
C LEU A 128 -10.21 -29.73 -63.62
N LYS A 129 -10.71 -30.85 -64.15
CA LYS A 129 -11.03 -30.99 -65.58
C LYS A 129 -12.13 -30.01 -66.03
N LEU A 130 -13.18 -29.87 -65.23
CA LEU A 130 -14.28 -28.93 -65.51
C LEU A 130 -13.80 -27.47 -65.49
N GLY A 131 -12.93 -27.13 -64.53
CA GLY A 131 -12.26 -25.82 -64.47
C GLY A 131 -11.38 -25.54 -65.69
N ALA A 132 -10.64 -26.53 -66.17
CA ALA A 132 -9.83 -26.42 -67.39
C ALA A 132 -10.69 -26.15 -68.64
N LEU A 133 -11.81 -26.89 -68.84
CA LEU A 133 -12.74 -26.62 -69.93
C LEU A 133 -13.38 -25.23 -69.82
N TYR A 134 -13.79 -24.82 -68.63
CA TYR A 134 -14.36 -23.49 -68.41
C TYR A 134 -13.35 -22.38 -68.76
N GLN A 135 -12.07 -22.58 -68.42
CA GLN A 135 -11.00 -21.64 -68.76
C GLN A 135 -10.68 -21.62 -70.26
N GLN A 136 -10.71 -22.77 -70.95
CA GLN A 136 -10.60 -22.87 -72.41
C GLN A 136 -11.74 -22.11 -73.10
N LEU A 137 -13.00 -22.39 -72.72
CA LEU A 137 -14.18 -21.74 -73.28
C LEU A 137 -14.18 -20.22 -73.01
N LEU A 138 -13.62 -19.77 -71.87
CA LEU A 138 -13.36 -18.35 -71.60
C LEU A 138 -12.30 -17.74 -72.52
N THR A 139 -11.27 -18.49 -72.93
CA THR A 139 -10.28 -18.01 -73.92
C THR A 139 -10.85 -17.97 -75.33
N GLU A 140 -11.61 -18.97 -75.75
CA GLU A 140 -12.31 -19.01 -77.05
C GLU A 140 -13.34 -17.87 -77.16
N LYS A 141 -14.11 -17.62 -76.09
CA LYS A 141 -15.03 -16.48 -76.01
C LYS A 141 -14.33 -15.11 -75.99
N LYS A 142 -13.03 -15.06 -75.64
CA LYS A 142 -12.20 -13.85 -75.71
C LYS A 142 -11.56 -13.63 -77.09
N THR A 143 -11.18 -14.68 -77.81
CA THR A 143 -10.68 -14.58 -79.19
C THR A 143 -11.82 -14.28 -80.16
N CYS A 144 -12.92 -15.02 -80.11
CA CYS A 144 -14.11 -14.80 -80.95
C CYS A 144 -14.72 -13.38 -80.79
N ARG A 145 -14.43 -12.68 -79.68
CA ARG A 145 -14.86 -11.27 -79.45
C ARG A 145 -13.89 -10.23 -80.06
N LYS A 146 -12.70 -10.62 -80.52
CA LYS A 146 -11.74 -9.70 -81.17
C LYS A 146 -11.93 -9.58 -82.68
N ASP A 147 -12.50 -10.59 -83.34
CA ASP A 147 -12.54 -10.70 -84.80
C ASP A 147 -13.73 -9.96 -85.45
N ILE A 148 -14.23 -8.88 -84.82
CA ILE A 148 -15.26 -8.00 -85.39
C ILE A 148 -14.86 -6.51 -85.28
N PRO A 149 -14.06 -5.99 -86.23
CA PRO A 149 -13.83 -4.56 -86.42
C PRO A 149 -14.71 -3.99 -87.54
N THR A 150 -15.73 -3.22 -87.17
CA THR A 150 -16.40 -2.16 -87.95
C THR A 150 -16.37 -2.20 -89.49
N LEU A 151 -17.54 -2.41 -90.10
CA LEU A 151 -17.95 -1.71 -91.32
C LEU A 151 -19.38 -1.14 -91.14
N LYS A 152 -19.69 0.00 -91.78
CA LYS A 152 -21.01 0.64 -91.75
C LYS A 152 -21.65 0.62 -93.14
N SER A 153 -22.90 0.19 -93.23
CA SER A 153 -23.85 0.61 -94.27
C SER A 153 -25.28 0.39 -93.79
N THR A 154 -26.23 1.15 -94.34
CA THR A 154 -27.63 1.21 -93.87
C THR A 154 -28.56 0.30 -94.73
N PRO A 155 -29.90 0.33 -94.64
CA PRO A 155 -30.69 -0.90 -94.57
C PRO A 155 -31.22 -1.39 -95.93
N GLU A 156 -31.43 -2.71 -96.05
CA GLU A 156 -32.73 -3.30 -96.43
C GLU A 156 -32.73 -4.85 -96.44
N SER A 157 -33.94 -5.41 -96.36
CA SER A 157 -34.39 -6.67 -97.00
C SER A 157 -33.70 -8.03 -96.72
N VAL A 158 -34.45 -8.88 -95.98
CA VAL A 158 -34.81 -10.28 -96.34
C VAL A 158 -33.87 -11.47 -95.99
N LYS A 159 -34.53 -12.51 -95.43
CA LYS A 159 -34.14 -13.90 -95.12
C LYS A 159 -33.09 -14.10 -94.01
N THR A 160 -33.40 -14.77 -92.89
CA THR A 160 -33.91 -16.15 -92.67
C THR A 160 -32.76 -17.15 -92.59
N GLU A 161 -32.27 -17.38 -91.37
CA GLU A 161 -31.54 -18.60 -91.04
C GLU A 161 -31.61 -18.90 -89.53
N LYS A 162 -32.34 -19.96 -89.16
CA LYS A 162 -32.25 -20.59 -87.83
C LYS A 162 -32.79 -22.02 -87.90
N GLU A 163 -32.09 -22.93 -87.22
CA GLU A 163 -32.52 -24.30 -86.91
C GLU A 163 -32.83 -25.22 -88.12
N CYS A 164 -31.76 -25.66 -88.79
CA CYS A 164 -31.67 -27.05 -89.24
C CYS A 164 -30.65 -27.79 -88.37
N LEU A 165 -31.08 -28.85 -87.68
CA LEU A 165 -30.35 -30.12 -87.40
C LEU A 165 -31.06 -30.90 -86.27
N LYS A 166 -32.02 -31.74 -86.66
CA LYS A 166 -32.46 -32.90 -85.87
C LYS A 166 -32.47 -34.11 -86.80
N SER A 167 -31.54 -35.04 -86.58
CA SER A 167 -31.38 -36.28 -87.34
C SER A 167 -30.51 -37.27 -86.54
N CYS A 168 -30.68 -38.60 -86.62
CA CYS A 168 -31.85 -39.41 -87.00
C CYS A 168 -31.60 -40.89 -86.63
N LEU A 169 -32.59 -41.57 -86.01
CA LEU A 169 -32.81 -43.04 -86.02
C LEU A 169 -31.63 -43.93 -85.49
N PRO A 170 -31.79 -45.27 -85.29
CA PRO A 170 -32.21 -46.32 -86.25
C PRO A 170 -33.63 -46.87 -85.96
N THR A 171 -34.40 -47.59 -86.80
CA THR A 171 -34.23 -48.44 -88.01
C THR A 171 -34.41 -49.95 -87.74
N VAL A 172 -35.60 -50.47 -88.10
CA VAL A 172 -35.95 -51.85 -88.54
C VAL A 172 -37.20 -51.63 -89.44
N SER A 173 -37.20 -51.82 -90.77
CA SER A 173 -37.28 -53.07 -91.56
C SER A 173 -38.47 -54.00 -91.23
N GLU A 174 -39.07 -54.77 -92.15
CA GLU A 174 -39.51 -54.52 -93.55
C GLU A 174 -40.45 -55.69 -93.98
N LEU A 175 -41.29 -55.46 -95.01
CA LEU A 175 -41.80 -56.48 -95.98
C LEU A 175 -42.94 -57.49 -95.63
N THR A 176 -43.68 -57.84 -96.71
CA THR A 176 -44.43 -59.09 -97.00
C THR A 176 -45.88 -59.36 -96.48
N SER A 177 -46.86 -58.95 -97.30
CA SER A 177 -47.85 -59.81 -98.02
C SER A 177 -49.01 -60.57 -97.34
N SER A 178 -50.13 -60.62 -98.08
CA SER A 178 -51.19 -61.68 -98.14
C SER A 178 -52.19 -61.81 -96.97
N THR A 179 -53.38 -62.43 -97.12
CA THR A 179 -54.35 -62.59 -98.24
C THR A 179 -55.66 -63.14 -97.63
N ASP A 180 -56.80 -62.49 -97.93
CA ASP A 180 -58.20 -62.97 -98.08
C ASP A 180 -58.83 -64.08 -97.18
N VAL A 181 -60.18 -64.05 -97.06
CA VAL A 181 -61.10 -65.11 -96.58
C VAL A 181 -60.98 -65.55 -95.10
N ALA A 182 -62.02 -65.72 -94.26
CA ALA A 182 -63.44 -65.30 -94.18
C ALA A 182 -63.93 -65.63 -92.73
N GLN A 183 -65.20 -65.73 -92.26
CA GLN A 183 -66.58 -65.66 -92.81
C GLN A 183 -67.59 -65.41 -91.64
N SER A 184 -68.91 -65.42 -91.92
CA SER A 184 -70.09 -65.92 -91.16
C SER A 184 -70.05 -66.13 -89.63
N THR A 185 -71.12 -65.91 -88.83
CA THR A 185 -72.60 -66.03 -89.05
C THR A 185 -73.33 -65.27 -87.90
N SER A 186 -74.65 -64.99 -87.80
CA SER A 186 -75.87 -65.42 -88.51
C SER A 186 -77.10 -64.50 -88.22
N LEU A 187 -78.03 -64.33 -89.19
CA LEU A 187 -79.53 -64.30 -89.10
C LEU A 187 -80.26 -63.33 -88.10
N CYS A 188 -81.51 -62.86 -88.27
CA CYS A 188 -82.46 -62.61 -89.40
C CYS A 188 -83.61 -61.71 -88.85
N LEU A 189 -84.29 -60.80 -89.58
CA LEU A 189 -85.37 -60.94 -90.59
C LEU A 189 -85.66 -59.54 -91.21
N LEU A 190 -86.23 -59.28 -92.40
CA LEU A 190 -86.82 -60.05 -93.51
C LEU A 190 -88.36 -60.32 -93.50
N GLN A 191 -89.18 -59.32 -93.90
CA GLN A 191 -90.46 -59.44 -94.65
C GLN A 191 -90.91 -58.05 -95.21
N SER A 192 -91.64 -57.87 -96.33
CA SER A 192 -91.72 -58.59 -97.63
C SER A 192 -92.73 -57.90 -98.61
N VAL A 193 -92.49 -57.99 -99.94
CA VAL A 193 -93.42 -57.65 -101.08
C VAL A 193 -93.85 -56.15 -101.18
N SER A 194 -94.12 -55.51 -102.34
CA SER A 194 -94.44 -55.97 -103.71
C SER A 194 -93.89 -55.09 -104.85
N VAL A 195 -93.93 -55.66 -106.06
CA VAL A 195 -93.54 -55.15 -107.41
C VAL A 195 -94.46 -55.90 -108.42
N PRO A 196 -94.75 -55.42 -109.65
CA PRO A 196 -94.37 -54.16 -110.35
C PRO A 196 -95.60 -53.29 -110.69
N ASP A 197 -95.40 -52.29 -111.56
CA ASP A 197 -96.10 -52.34 -112.86
C ASP A 197 -95.13 -51.95 -113.99
N CYS A 198 -95.38 -52.43 -115.21
CA CYS A 198 -94.62 -52.11 -116.41
C CYS A 198 -95.59 -51.87 -117.55
N ASP A 199 -95.33 -50.88 -118.40
CA ASP A 199 -96.05 -50.77 -119.67
C ASP A 199 -95.13 -50.38 -120.83
N ILE A 200 -95.52 -50.79 -122.04
CA ILE A 200 -94.56 -51.17 -123.10
C ILE A 200 -94.68 -50.32 -124.37
N SER A 201 -93.49 -49.98 -124.92
CA SER A 201 -93.14 -49.70 -126.33
C SER A 201 -94.27 -49.54 -127.37
N GLY A 202 -94.25 -48.44 -128.13
CA GLY A 202 -95.08 -48.28 -129.34
C GLY A 202 -94.67 -47.12 -130.24
N SER A 203 -93.72 -47.33 -131.16
CA SER A 203 -93.37 -46.36 -132.21
C SER A 203 -94.08 -46.65 -133.53
N SER A 204 -94.88 -45.70 -134.03
CA SER A 204 -95.31 -45.69 -135.45
C SER A 204 -95.67 -44.30 -135.94
N LEU A 205 -95.22 -44.00 -137.16
CA LEU A 205 -95.28 -42.72 -137.90
C LEU A 205 -96.63 -41.96 -137.86
N PRO A 206 -96.60 -40.62 -137.93
CA PRO A 206 -97.70 -39.86 -138.51
C PRO A 206 -97.67 -39.98 -140.05
N ARG A 207 -98.84 -40.15 -140.69
CA ARG A 207 -98.97 -39.87 -142.13
C ARG A 207 -100.37 -39.37 -142.49
N SER A 208 -100.43 -38.12 -142.94
CA SER A 208 -101.60 -37.58 -143.65
C SER A 208 -101.53 -37.97 -145.12
N ALA A 209 -102.63 -38.49 -145.69
CA ALA A 209 -103.02 -38.29 -147.09
C ALA A 209 -104.44 -38.82 -147.38
N CYS A 210 -105.21 -38.03 -148.14
CA CYS A 210 -106.17 -38.45 -149.16
C CYS A 210 -107.19 -39.57 -148.87
N SER A 211 -108.41 -39.14 -148.52
CA SER A 211 -109.63 -39.40 -149.31
C SER A 211 -109.77 -40.74 -150.04
N ILE A 212 -110.61 -41.62 -149.51
CA ILE A 212 -111.32 -42.63 -150.32
C ILE A 212 -112.49 -41.90 -151.00
N THR A 213 -112.31 -41.52 -152.26
CA THR A 213 -113.43 -41.13 -153.14
C THR A 213 -114.19 -42.37 -153.58
N GLU A 214 -115.52 -42.30 -153.63
CA GLU A 214 -116.37 -43.41 -154.08
C GLU A 214 -116.02 -43.85 -155.51
N SER A 215 -116.10 -45.16 -155.76
CA SER A 215 -115.75 -45.75 -157.05
C SER A 215 -116.83 -45.51 -158.10
N SER A 216 -116.79 -44.37 -158.78
CA SER A 216 -117.54 -44.13 -160.01
C SER A 216 -117.27 -45.25 -161.02
N HIS A 217 -118.33 -45.95 -161.46
CA HIS A 217 -118.23 -47.02 -162.45
C HIS A 217 -117.82 -46.48 -163.84
N SER A 218 -116.52 -46.49 -164.15
CA SER A 218 -116.03 -46.29 -165.52
C SER A 218 -116.11 -47.60 -166.31
N ILE A 219 -117.09 -47.70 -167.20
CA ILE A 219 -117.22 -48.83 -168.12
C ILE A 219 -116.06 -48.79 -169.12
N SER A 220 -115.28 -49.87 -169.19
CA SER A 220 -114.17 -49.96 -170.13
C SER A 220 -114.67 -50.17 -171.56
N THR A 221 -114.56 -49.13 -172.38
CA THR A 221 -114.64 -49.21 -173.84
C THR A 221 -113.34 -48.68 -174.44
N GLN A 222 -112.25 -49.43 -174.30
CA GLN A 222 -110.97 -49.11 -174.91
C GLN A 222 -110.54 -50.21 -175.88
N THR A 223 -110.48 -49.88 -177.17
CA THR A 223 -110.04 -50.77 -178.25
C THR A 223 -108.51 -50.94 -178.25
N THR A 224 -108.04 -51.99 -178.92
CA THR A 224 -106.66 -52.49 -178.84
C THR A 224 -105.55 -51.50 -179.25
N GLU A 225 -105.87 -50.43 -179.96
CA GLU A 225 -104.90 -49.45 -180.46
C GLU A 225 -104.43 -48.41 -179.41
N SER A 226 -105.18 -48.18 -178.33
CA SER A 226 -104.78 -47.21 -177.28
C SER A 226 -103.78 -47.75 -176.26
N SER A 227 -103.26 -48.97 -176.45
CA SER A 227 -102.42 -49.69 -175.48
C SER A 227 -100.95 -49.23 -175.40
N LEU A 228 -100.59 -48.14 -176.10
CA LEU A 228 -99.19 -47.76 -176.38
C LEU A 228 -98.75 -46.40 -175.79
N VAL A 229 -99.61 -45.69 -175.05
CA VAL A 229 -99.28 -44.41 -174.40
C VAL A 229 -99.82 -44.40 -172.95
N PRO A 230 -99.05 -43.98 -171.93
CA PRO A 230 -99.51 -43.91 -170.54
C PRO A 230 -100.30 -42.61 -170.26
N CYS A 231 -101.12 -42.62 -169.21
CA CYS A 231 -101.82 -41.41 -168.75
C CYS A 231 -100.93 -40.47 -167.91
N ASP A 232 -101.29 -39.19 -167.87
CA ASP A 232 -100.52 -38.13 -167.19
C ASP A 232 -100.28 -38.40 -165.70
N SER A 233 -101.24 -39.05 -165.02
CA SER A 233 -101.09 -39.44 -163.61
C SER A 233 -99.93 -40.42 -163.40
N CYS A 234 -99.71 -41.34 -164.33
CA CYS A 234 -98.57 -42.27 -164.29
C CYS A 234 -97.25 -41.56 -164.60
N ALA A 235 -97.25 -40.62 -165.56
CA ALA A 235 -96.07 -39.81 -165.87
C ALA A 235 -95.64 -38.94 -164.68
N SER A 236 -96.59 -38.28 -164.02
CA SER A 236 -96.38 -37.46 -162.82
C SER A 236 -95.85 -38.29 -161.64
N ALA A 237 -96.43 -39.47 -161.40
CA ALA A 237 -95.94 -40.38 -160.36
C ALA A 237 -94.49 -40.85 -160.62
N GLN A 238 -94.15 -41.15 -161.89
CA GLN A 238 -92.77 -41.52 -162.27
C GLN A 238 -91.78 -40.34 -162.15
N ALA A 239 -92.23 -39.10 -162.39
CA ALA A 239 -91.41 -37.91 -162.16
C ALA A 239 -91.10 -37.72 -160.66
N SER A 240 -92.11 -37.80 -159.79
CA SER A 240 -91.91 -37.69 -158.34
C SER A 240 -91.00 -38.80 -157.78
N LEU A 241 -91.12 -40.04 -158.27
CA LEU A 241 -90.23 -41.13 -157.87
C LEU A 241 -88.77 -40.88 -158.29
N ARG A 242 -88.53 -40.27 -159.46
CA ARG A 242 -87.18 -39.85 -159.90
C ARG A 242 -86.60 -38.80 -158.93
N GLU A 243 -87.37 -37.79 -158.53
CA GLU A 243 -86.94 -36.76 -157.58
C GLU A 243 -86.64 -37.33 -156.17
N VAL A 244 -87.56 -38.11 -155.60
CA VAL A 244 -87.38 -38.76 -154.29
C VAL A 244 -86.13 -39.65 -154.27
N SER A 245 -85.80 -40.28 -155.40
CA SER A 245 -84.65 -41.16 -155.50
C SER A 245 -83.33 -40.43 -155.69
N LYS A 246 -83.34 -39.25 -156.35
CA LYS A 246 -82.21 -38.31 -156.34
C LYS A 246 -81.96 -37.79 -154.92
N ALA A 247 -83.00 -37.52 -154.14
CA ALA A 247 -82.87 -37.15 -152.73
C ALA A 247 -82.30 -38.29 -151.87
N ILE A 248 -82.81 -39.53 -151.98
CA ILE A 248 -82.29 -40.69 -151.23
C ILE A 248 -80.83 -41.00 -151.62
N THR A 249 -80.48 -40.90 -152.90
CA THR A 249 -79.10 -41.08 -153.38
C THR A 249 -78.18 -40.00 -152.83
N SER A 250 -78.61 -38.74 -152.80
CA SER A 250 -77.88 -37.62 -152.19
C SER A 250 -77.67 -37.81 -150.68
N ILE A 251 -78.70 -38.27 -149.94
CA ILE A 251 -78.55 -38.63 -148.52
C ILE A 251 -77.50 -39.74 -148.36
N CYS A 252 -77.60 -40.82 -149.14
CA CYS A 252 -76.62 -41.92 -149.11
C CYS A 252 -75.19 -41.41 -149.36
N GLN A 253 -74.98 -40.62 -150.41
CA GLN A 253 -73.67 -40.02 -150.73
C GLN A 253 -73.16 -39.12 -149.60
N SER A 254 -74.01 -38.25 -149.02
CA SER A 254 -73.63 -37.36 -147.91
C SER A 254 -73.18 -38.10 -146.64
N GLN A 255 -73.72 -39.29 -146.40
CA GLN A 255 -73.39 -40.14 -145.25
C GLN A 255 -72.36 -41.24 -145.60
N ASN A 256 -71.79 -41.22 -146.82
CA ASN A 256 -70.88 -42.26 -147.35
C ASN A 256 -71.47 -43.69 -147.33
N ILE A 257 -72.80 -43.80 -147.48
CA ILE A 257 -73.53 -45.05 -147.57
C ILE A 257 -73.66 -45.47 -149.05
N PRO A 258 -73.42 -46.75 -149.41
CA PRO A 258 -73.65 -47.21 -150.79
C PRO A 258 -75.13 -47.12 -151.17
N SER A 259 -75.43 -46.49 -152.32
CA SER A 259 -76.77 -46.44 -152.89
C SER A 259 -77.00 -47.54 -153.94
N ALA A 260 -78.14 -48.21 -153.83
CA ALA A 260 -78.71 -49.13 -154.80
C ALA A 260 -79.46 -48.37 -155.90
N LEU A 261 -80.20 -47.31 -155.51
CA LEU A 261 -80.91 -46.44 -156.44
C LEU A 261 -79.96 -45.74 -157.43
N SER A 262 -78.76 -45.32 -157.02
CA SER A 262 -77.77 -44.72 -157.93
C SER A 262 -77.49 -45.64 -159.12
N ARG A 263 -77.08 -46.88 -158.86
CA ARG A 263 -76.77 -47.89 -159.89
C ARG A 263 -77.96 -48.21 -160.78
N PHE A 264 -79.15 -48.31 -160.21
CA PHE A 264 -80.36 -48.57 -160.97
C PHE A 264 -80.77 -47.36 -161.82
N HIS A 265 -80.56 -46.13 -161.32
CA HIS A 265 -80.85 -44.91 -162.04
C HIS A 265 -79.87 -44.67 -163.19
N GLU A 266 -78.56 -44.92 -162.96
CA GLU A 266 -77.50 -45.00 -163.98
C GLU A 266 -77.91 -45.98 -165.09
N THR A 267 -78.24 -47.23 -164.73
CA THR A 267 -78.68 -48.27 -165.68
C THR A 267 -79.93 -47.87 -166.47
N LEU A 268 -80.90 -47.20 -165.82
CA LEU A 268 -82.15 -46.77 -166.48
C LEU A 268 -81.98 -45.56 -167.40
N GLU A 269 -81.16 -44.57 -167.04
CA GLU A 269 -80.89 -43.43 -167.94
C GLU A 269 -80.09 -43.89 -169.18
N GLU A 270 -79.12 -44.81 -169.03
CA GLU A 270 -78.41 -45.44 -170.13
C GLU A 270 -79.31 -46.30 -171.04
N THR A 271 -80.20 -47.12 -170.44
CA THR A 271 -80.95 -48.15 -171.20
C THR A 271 -82.27 -47.64 -171.79
N MET A 272 -82.97 -46.72 -171.12
CA MET A 272 -84.37 -46.39 -171.46
C MET A 272 -84.63 -44.94 -171.91
N GLY A 273 -83.63 -44.05 -171.90
CA GLY A 273 -83.67 -42.78 -172.63
C GLY A 273 -84.91 -41.92 -172.38
N GLY A 274 -85.33 -41.77 -171.12
CA GLY A 274 -86.49 -40.96 -170.71
C GLY A 274 -87.87 -41.58 -170.93
N ARG A 275 -87.96 -42.76 -171.57
CA ARG A 275 -89.22 -43.49 -171.82
C ARG A 275 -89.91 -43.90 -170.51
N THR A 276 -91.19 -44.25 -170.59
CA THR A 276 -92.00 -44.68 -169.44
C THR A 276 -91.50 -46.01 -168.88
N LEU A 277 -91.39 -46.10 -167.56
CA LEU A 277 -91.01 -47.32 -166.84
C LEU A 277 -92.14 -48.36 -166.90
N SER A 278 -91.78 -49.64 -167.06
CA SER A 278 -92.74 -50.75 -166.99
C SER A 278 -93.13 -51.06 -165.54
N VAL A 279 -94.16 -51.91 -165.37
CA VAL A 279 -94.56 -52.41 -164.04
C VAL A 279 -93.42 -53.17 -163.35
N MET A 280 -92.56 -53.85 -164.11
CA MET A 280 -91.40 -54.56 -163.56
C MET A 280 -90.36 -53.56 -163.04
N ASP A 281 -90.01 -52.55 -163.84
CA ASP A 281 -89.04 -51.51 -163.46
C ASP A 281 -89.50 -50.74 -162.22
N MET A 282 -90.80 -50.43 -162.12
CA MET A 282 -91.42 -49.79 -160.96
C MET A 282 -91.33 -50.66 -159.69
N SER A 283 -91.51 -51.99 -159.82
CA SER A 283 -91.37 -52.91 -158.68
C SER A 283 -89.90 -53.06 -158.23
N TYR A 284 -88.97 -53.11 -159.19
CA TYR A 284 -87.53 -53.14 -158.90
C TYR A 284 -87.07 -51.83 -158.24
N TRP A 285 -87.54 -50.69 -158.75
CA TRP A 285 -87.32 -49.35 -158.18
C TRP A 285 -87.69 -49.29 -156.70
N ALA A 286 -88.90 -49.75 -156.36
CA ALA A 286 -89.37 -49.79 -154.97
C ALA A 286 -88.48 -50.69 -154.10
N SER A 287 -87.91 -51.77 -154.65
CA SER A 287 -86.98 -52.64 -153.95
C SER A 287 -85.61 -51.99 -153.71
N GLU A 288 -85.04 -51.26 -154.68
CA GLU A 288 -83.77 -50.54 -154.50
C GLU A 288 -83.93 -49.36 -153.53
N GLN A 289 -85.05 -48.64 -153.64
CA GLN A 289 -85.42 -47.58 -152.69
C GLN A 289 -85.56 -48.11 -151.27
N SER A 290 -86.20 -49.27 -151.09
CA SER A 290 -86.32 -49.92 -149.78
C SER A 290 -84.97 -50.38 -149.23
N LYS A 291 -84.05 -50.85 -150.09
CA LYS A 291 -82.68 -51.21 -149.68
C LYS A 291 -81.90 -50.00 -149.18
N ASP A 292 -82.01 -48.85 -149.84
CA ASP A 292 -81.30 -47.63 -149.43
C ASP A 292 -81.87 -47.01 -148.17
N LEU A 293 -83.20 -46.92 -148.04
CA LEU A 293 -83.85 -46.50 -146.78
C LEU A 293 -83.48 -47.43 -145.62
N SER A 294 -83.35 -48.74 -145.87
CA SER A 294 -82.88 -49.71 -144.86
C SER A 294 -81.41 -49.52 -144.47
N ARG A 295 -80.54 -49.08 -145.38
CA ARG A 295 -79.14 -48.74 -145.07
C ARG A 295 -79.05 -47.43 -144.28
N ILE A 296 -79.84 -46.42 -144.65
CA ILE A 296 -79.94 -45.15 -143.92
C ILE A 296 -80.43 -45.40 -142.49
N SER A 297 -81.50 -46.19 -142.29
CA SER A 297 -81.97 -46.57 -140.95
C SER A 297 -80.87 -47.20 -140.13
N LYS A 298 -80.21 -48.26 -140.64
CA LYS A 298 -79.12 -48.95 -139.92
C LYS A 298 -77.94 -48.03 -139.58
N HIS A 299 -77.64 -47.04 -140.41
CA HIS A 299 -76.62 -46.05 -140.11
C HIS A 299 -77.05 -45.09 -138.98
N LEU A 300 -78.31 -44.62 -138.99
CA LEU A 300 -78.88 -43.84 -137.90
C LEU A 300 -78.94 -44.63 -136.59
N ASP A 301 -79.35 -45.90 -136.64
CA ASP A 301 -79.37 -46.82 -135.50
C ASP A 301 -77.96 -46.99 -134.90
N MET A 302 -76.95 -47.19 -135.76
CA MET A 302 -75.53 -47.27 -135.36
C MET A 302 -75.03 -45.95 -134.74
N LEU A 303 -75.37 -44.80 -135.32
CA LEU A 303 -75.00 -43.49 -134.75
C LEU A 303 -75.66 -43.27 -133.39
N LEU A 304 -76.93 -43.65 -133.20
CA LEU A 304 -77.61 -43.60 -131.91
C LEU A 304 -76.96 -44.53 -130.88
N GLN A 305 -76.56 -45.75 -131.29
CA GLN A 305 -75.81 -46.69 -130.45
C GLN A 305 -74.41 -46.16 -130.05
N LEU A 306 -73.80 -45.28 -130.84
CA LEU A 306 -72.54 -44.61 -130.48
C LEU A 306 -72.75 -43.35 -129.62
N ILE A 307 -73.80 -42.57 -129.89
CA ILE A 307 -74.11 -41.31 -129.18
C ILE A 307 -74.62 -41.55 -127.76
N ASN A 308 -75.47 -42.56 -127.53
CA ASN A 308 -76.08 -42.79 -126.21
C ASN A 308 -75.06 -43.17 -125.10
N PRO A 309 -74.04 -44.02 -125.36
CA PRO A 309 -72.93 -44.23 -124.42
C PRO A 309 -72.09 -42.97 -124.15
N LEU A 310 -71.97 -42.05 -125.11
CA LEU A 310 -71.26 -40.79 -124.92
C LEU A 310 -72.07 -39.79 -124.08
N LYS A 311 -73.39 -39.73 -124.27
CA LYS A 311 -74.31 -38.94 -123.41
C LYS A 311 -74.26 -39.41 -121.96
N SER A 312 -74.43 -40.72 -121.72
CA SER A 312 -74.38 -41.28 -120.35
C SER A 312 -73.02 -41.08 -119.67
N LYS A 313 -71.91 -41.16 -120.41
CA LYS A 313 -70.58 -40.81 -119.89
C LYS A 313 -70.43 -39.32 -119.58
N LEU A 314 -71.05 -38.43 -120.35
CA LEU A 314 -71.04 -37.00 -120.09
C LEU A 314 -71.87 -36.65 -118.85
N GLU A 315 -73.08 -37.20 -118.72
CA GLU A 315 -73.94 -37.06 -117.53
C GLU A 315 -73.26 -37.59 -116.26
N GLU A 316 -72.51 -38.69 -116.37
CA GLU A 316 -71.76 -39.27 -115.25
C GLU A 316 -70.52 -38.42 -114.88
N ALA A 317 -69.78 -37.91 -115.87
CA ALA A 317 -68.68 -36.97 -115.62
C ALA A 317 -69.19 -35.64 -115.03
N GLU A 318 -70.38 -35.17 -115.42
CA GLU A 318 -71.05 -34.00 -114.85
C GLU A 318 -71.38 -34.22 -113.36
N LYS A 319 -72.00 -35.36 -113.02
CA LYS A 319 -72.24 -35.74 -111.61
C LYS A 319 -70.95 -35.79 -110.79
N GLN A 320 -69.89 -36.39 -111.33
CA GLN A 320 -68.59 -36.48 -110.64
C GLN A 320 -67.94 -35.10 -110.46
N LYS A 321 -68.06 -34.21 -111.44
CA LYS A 321 -67.61 -32.81 -111.38
C LYS A 321 -68.39 -32.00 -110.32
N ASP A 322 -69.71 -32.20 -110.20
CA ASP A 322 -70.51 -31.52 -109.17
C ASP A 322 -70.31 -32.14 -107.77
N GLU A 323 -70.05 -33.44 -107.67
CA GLU A 323 -69.72 -34.11 -106.40
C GLU A 323 -68.35 -33.68 -105.87
N LEU A 324 -67.31 -33.66 -106.72
CA LEU A 324 -66.00 -33.10 -106.37
C LEU A 324 -66.09 -31.61 -105.98
N ARG A 325 -67.01 -30.84 -106.60
CA ARG A 325 -67.25 -29.44 -106.21
C ARG A 325 -67.80 -29.34 -104.79
N LYS A 326 -68.80 -30.14 -104.41
CA LYS A 326 -69.31 -30.18 -103.02
C LYS A 326 -68.20 -30.51 -102.03
N GLN A 327 -67.40 -31.53 -102.32
CA GLN A 327 -66.29 -31.95 -101.44
C GLN A 327 -65.25 -30.83 -101.28
N VAL A 328 -64.93 -30.08 -102.35
CA VAL A 328 -64.07 -28.89 -102.25
C VAL A 328 -64.72 -27.77 -101.42
N GLU A 329 -66.03 -27.54 -101.55
CA GLU A 329 -66.77 -26.56 -100.74
C GLU A 329 -66.87 -26.98 -99.25
N GLU A 330 -66.95 -28.28 -98.96
CA GLU A 330 -66.95 -28.85 -97.61
C GLU A 330 -65.57 -28.76 -96.96
N PHE A 331 -64.51 -29.16 -97.67
CA PHE A 331 -63.13 -28.95 -97.20
C PHE A 331 -62.79 -27.47 -97.02
N ALA A 332 -63.33 -26.57 -97.85
CA ALA A 332 -63.15 -25.13 -97.68
C ALA A 332 -63.81 -24.59 -96.39
N LYS A 333 -65.01 -25.10 -96.03
CA LYS A 333 -65.69 -24.77 -94.76
C LYS A 333 -64.91 -25.30 -93.56
N LEU A 334 -64.56 -26.58 -93.55
CA LEU A 334 -63.78 -27.21 -92.46
C LEU A 334 -62.42 -26.54 -92.26
N LEU A 335 -61.74 -26.16 -93.35
CA LEU A 335 -60.47 -25.41 -93.29
C LEU A 335 -60.66 -23.97 -92.78
N GLN A 336 -61.84 -23.38 -92.90
CA GLN A 336 -62.14 -22.07 -92.35
C GLN A 336 -62.49 -22.16 -90.85
N GLU A 337 -63.32 -23.14 -90.47
CA GLU A 337 -63.67 -23.45 -89.08
C GLU A 337 -62.42 -23.79 -88.25
N GLU A 338 -61.49 -24.60 -88.78
CA GLU A 338 -60.22 -24.92 -88.12
C GLU A 338 -59.29 -23.70 -87.98
N LYS A 339 -59.27 -22.77 -88.96
CA LYS A 339 -58.52 -21.50 -88.81
C LYS A 339 -59.10 -20.63 -87.72
N GLU A 340 -60.42 -20.51 -87.66
CA GLU A 340 -61.12 -19.70 -86.65
C GLU A 340 -60.94 -20.29 -85.25
N SER A 341 -61.03 -21.62 -85.12
CA SER A 341 -60.68 -22.39 -83.92
C SER A 341 -59.23 -22.15 -83.49
N GLN A 342 -58.26 -22.29 -84.41
CA GLN A 342 -56.84 -22.10 -84.11
C GLN A 342 -56.52 -20.64 -83.71
N GLU A 343 -57.13 -19.66 -84.37
CA GLU A 343 -56.95 -18.24 -84.07
C GLU A 343 -57.59 -17.85 -82.73
N GLN A 344 -58.72 -18.46 -82.36
CA GLN A 344 -59.31 -18.30 -81.03
C GLN A 344 -58.43 -18.92 -79.94
N GLN A 345 -57.94 -20.15 -80.14
CA GLN A 345 -57.01 -20.82 -79.23
C GLN A 345 -55.71 -20.01 -79.03
N ARG A 346 -55.19 -19.38 -80.09
CA ARG A 346 -54.02 -18.48 -80.00
C ARG A 346 -54.32 -17.27 -79.10
N LYS A 347 -55.46 -16.62 -79.26
CA LYS A 347 -55.89 -15.47 -78.43
C LYS A 347 -56.08 -15.85 -76.97
N GLU A 348 -56.70 -17.00 -76.69
CA GLU A 348 -56.88 -17.51 -75.33
C GLU A 348 -55.55 -17.88 -74.68
N ALA A 349 -54.62 -18.49 -75.43
CA ALA A 349 -53.26 -18.78 -74.97
C ALA A 349 -52.46 -17.50 -74.69
N GLU A 350 -52.53 -16.50 -75.57
CA GLU A 350 -51.86 -15.20 -75.39
C GLU A 350 -52.39 -14.45 -74.17
N GLN A 351 -53.72 -14.33 -74.02
CA GLN A 351 -54.35 -13.72 -72.84
C GLN A 351 -53.97 -14.47 -71.55
N THR A 352 -53.97 -15.81 -71.59
CA THR A 352 -53.55 -16.64 -70.45
C THR A 352 -52.07 -16.43 -70.10
N MET A 353 -51.20 -16.26 -71.10
CA MET A 353 -49.77 -16.00 -70.90
C MET A 353 -49.51 -14.60 -70.38
N GLU A 354 -50.23 -13.57 -70.86
CA GLU A 354 -50.09 -12.20 -70.36
C GLU A 354 -50.64 -12.07 -68.92
N ALA A 355 -51.76 -12.75 -68.60
CA ALA A 355 -52.27 -12.82 -67.23
C ALA A 355 -51.29 -13.52 -66.27
N LYS A 356 -50.66 -14.63 -66.70
CA LYS A 356 -49.58 -15.29 -65.95
C LYS A 356 -48.38 -14.36 -65.78
N LYS A 357 -47.93 -13.69 -66.84
CA LYS A 357 -46.82 -12.72 -66.84
C LYS A 357 -47.07 -11.55 -65.88
N LYS A 358 -48.27 -10.96 -65.89
CA LYS A 358 -48.68 -9.93 -64.93
C LYS A 358 -48.61 -10.44 -63.49
N LYS A 359 -49.18 -11.62 -63.20
CA LYS A 359 -49.13 -12.24 -61.86
C LYS A 359 -47.70 -12.54 -61.42
N CYS A 360 -46.83 -13.01 -62.32
CA CYS A 360 -45.41 -13.21 -62.05
C CYS A 360 -44.72 -11.89 -61.68
N LEU A 361 -44.93 -10.81 -62.44
CA LEU A 361 -44.39 -9.48 -62.14
C LEU A 361 -44.88 -8.96 -60.78
N GLU A 362 -46.17 -9.12 -60.46
CA GLU A 362 -46.75 -8.77 -59.15
C GLU A 362 -46.08 -9.56 -58.01
N THR A 363 -45.82 -10.86 -58.18
CA THR A 363 -45.09 -11.66 -57.19
C THR A 363 -43.62 -11.27 -57.07
N VAL A 364 -42.94 -10.92 -58.17
CA VAL A 364 -41.54 -10.43 -58.14
C VAL A 364 -41.45 -9.11 -57.37
N VAL A 365 -42.29 -8.12 -57.70
CA VAL A 365 -42.32 -6.83 -57.00
C VAL A 365 -42.71 -6.98 -55.52
N LYS A 366 -43.46 -8.03 -55.15
CA LYS A 366 -43.66 -8.39 -53.74
C LYS A 366 -42.38 -8.95 -53.11
N LEU A 367 -41.76 -9.96 -53.70
CA LEU A 367 -40.55 -10.58 -53.19
C LEU A 367 -39.37 -9.61 -53.10
N GLU A 368 -39.29 -8.61 -53.97
CA GLU A 368 -38.30 -7.53 -53.92
C GLU A 368 -38.51 -6.60 -52.72
N ARG A 369 -39.78 -6.30 -52.36
CA ARG A 369 -40.11 -5.56 -51.14
C ARG A 369 -39.84 -6.39 -49.89
N ASP A 370 -40.35 -7.62 -49.83
CA ASP A 370 -40.13 -8.55 -48.73
C ASP A 370 -38.62 -8.76 -48.45
N LYS A 371 -37.80 -8.84 -49.51
CA LYS A 371 -36.33 -8.92 -49.44
C LYS A 371 -35.66 -7.65 -48.90
N GLU A 372 -36.18 -6.49 -49.24
CA GLU A 372 -35.64 -5.21 -48.77
C GLU A 372 -36.03 -4.93 -47.31
N ASP A 373 -37.23 -5.34 -46.88
CA ASP A 373 -37.62 -5.34 -45.46
C ASP A 373 -36.76 -6.30 -44.63
N LEU A 374 -36.44 -7.49 -45.15
CA LEU A 374 -35.50 -8.42 -44.50
C LEU A 374 -34.08 -7.83 -44.40
N ARG A 375 -33.59 -7.09 -45.41
CA ARG A 375 -32.31 -6.36 -45.33
C ARG A 375 -32.33 -5.26 -44.26
N ARG A 376 -33.40 -4.46 -44.21
CA ARG A 376 -33.58 -3.44 -43.16
C ARG A 376 -33.58 -4.08 -41.76
N GLY A 377 -34.29 -5.18 -41.59
CA GLY A 377 -34.30 -5.95 -40.35
C GLY A 377 -32.93 -6.49 -39.96
N ALA A 378 -32.17 -7.04 -40.92
CA ALA A 378 -30.81 -7.52 -40.69
C ALA A 378 -29.86 -6.39 -40.25
N ALA A 379 -29.87 -5.25 -40.94
CA ALA A 379 -29.02 -4.11 -40.59
C ALA A 379 -29.30 -3.55 -39.18
N LEU A 380 -30.58 -3.46 -38.78
CA LEU A 380 -30.98 -3.05 -37.43
C LEU A 380 -30.56 -4.06 -36.35
N LEU A 381 -30.51 -5.36 -36.68
CA LEU A 381 -29.99 -6.39 -35.80
C LEU A 381 -28.45 -6.35 -35.70
N GLU A 382 -27.75 -6.08 -36.80
CA GLU A 382 -26.29 -5.89 -36.82
C GLU A 382 -25.86 -4.65 -35.99
N GLU A 383 -26.59 -3.54 -36.12
CA GLU A 383 -26.43 -2.34 -35.28
C GLU A 383 -26.63 -2.69 -33.80
N ARG A 384 -27.74 -3.35 -33.45
CA ARG A 384 -28.04 -3.73 -32.06
C ARG A 384 -27.09 -4.77 -31.48
N ILE A 385 -26.54 -5.67 -32.30
CA ILE A 385 -25.47 -6.60 -31.91
C ILE A 385 -24.16 -5.83 -31.66
N SER A 386 -23.92 -4.74 -32.39
CA SER A 386 -22.73 -3.90 -32.21
C SER A 386 -22.81 -3.07 -30.93
N THR A 387 -23.94 -2.41 -30.65
CA THR A 387 -24.13 -1.68 -29.39
C THR A 387 -24.09 -2.61 -28.16
N LEU A 388 -24.67 -3.81 -28.24
CA LEU A 388 -24.56 -4.80 -27.15
C LEU A 388 -23.13 -5.32 -26.94
N LYS A 389 -22.28 -5.37 -27.99
CA LYS A 389 -20.85 -5.68 -27.83
C LYS A 389 -20.08 -4.55 -27.16
N GLU A 390 -20.39 -3.29 -27.51
CA GLU A 390 -19.80 -2.11 -26.88
C GLU A 390 -20.20 -1.99 -25.40
N GLU A 391 -21.48 -2.21 -25.08
CA GLU A 391 -21.97 -2.29 -23.70
C GLU A 391 -21.26 -3.42 -22.93
N LEU A 392 -21.16 -4.62 -23.50
CA LEU A 392 -20.47 -5.76 -22.88
C LEU A 392 -18.99 -5.45 -22.61
N ALA A 393 -18.28 -4.85 -23.57
CA ALA A 393 -16.89 -4.43 -23.41
C ALA A 393 -16.74 -3.37 -22.30
N ALA A 394 -17.66 -2.39 -22.23
CA ALA A 394 -17.69 -1.39 -21.18
C ALA A 394 -17.96 -2.02 -19.79
N LYS A 395 -18.87 -2.99 -19.68
CA LYS A 395 -19.07 -3.75 -18.42
C LYS A 395 -17.84 -4.59 -18.05
N GLN A 396 -17.16 -5.19 -19.04
CA GLN A 396 -15.95 -5.96 -18.79
C GLN A 396 -14.80 -5.08 -18.29
N ALA A 397 -14.65 -3.86 -18.85
CA ALA A 397 -13.69 -2.87 -18.37
C ALA A 397 -13.96 -2.44 -16.92
N THR A 398 -15.22 -2.13 -16.55
CA THR A 398 -15.55 -1.77 -15.16
C THR A 398 -15.38 -2.93 -14.18
N LEU A 399 -15.60 -4.18 -14.62
CA LEU A 399 -15.28 -5.36 -13.81
C LEU A 399 -13.76 -5.51 -13.58
N GLN A 400 -12.92 -5.25 -14.60
CA GLN A 400 -11.46 -5.25 -14.45
C GLN A 400 -10.98 -4.15 -13.51
N GLU A 401 -11.57 -2.95 -13.58
CA GLU A 401 -11.28 -1.85 -12.64
C GLU A 401 -11.69 -2.18 -11.19
N LEU A 402 -12.87 -2.81 -11.01
CA LEU A 402 -13.32 -3.30 -9.70
C LEU A 402 -12.44 -4.45 -9.16
N GLU A 403 -11.91 -5.31 -10.03
CA GLU A 403 -10.92 -6.31 -9.64
C GLU A 403 -9.58 -5.68 -9.23
N MET A 404 -9.11 -4.65 -9.94
CA MET A 404 -7.87 -3.96 -9.63
C MET A 404 -7.98 -3.19 -8.31
N THR A 405 -9.04 -2.41 -8.12
CA THR A 405 -9.30 -1.72 -6.84
C THR A 405 -9.48 -2.71 -5.67
N LYS A 406 -10.13 -3.85 -5.87
CA LYS A 406 -10.17 -4.96 -4.89
C LYS A 406 -8.78 -5.50 -4.55
N LYS A 407 -7.90 -5.70 -5.54
CA LYS A 407 -6.51 -6.13 -5.32
C LYS A 407 -5.73 -5.09 -4.50
N THR A 408 -5.85 -3.81 -4.85
CA THR A 408 -5.22 -2.70 -4.10
C THR A 408 -5.72 -2.64 -2.66
N LEU A 409 -7.04 -2.68 -2.43
CA LEU A 409 -7.63 -2.64 -1.08
C LEU A 409 -7.21 -3.81 -0.19
N LEU A 410 -6.99 -4.99 -0.77
CA LEU A 410 -6.46 -6.15 -0.04
C LEU A 410 -4.99 -5.96 0.37
N GLU A 411 -4.17 -5.30 -0.45
CA GLU A 411 -2.77 -5.00 -0.13
C GLU A 411 -2.66 -3.86 0.90
N ASP A 412 -3.50 -2.84 0.76
CA ASP A 412 -3.75 -1.80 1.77
C ASP A 412 -4.12 -2.41 3.12
N MET A 413 -4.97 -3.44 3.14
CA MET A 413 -5.36 -4.13 4.36
C MET A 413 -4.21 -4.97 4.95
N ARG A 414 -3.38 -5.64 4.11
CA ARG A 414 -2.19 -6.37 4.57
C ARG A 414 -1.18 -5.44 5.21
N THR A 415 -0.79 -4.37 4.52
CA THR A 415 0.17 -3.37 5.01
C THR A 415 -0.32 -2.70 6.30
N LYS A 416 -1.61 -2.35 6.40
CA LYS A 416 -2.22 -1.84 7.64
C LYS A 416 -2.24 -2.86 8.79
N MET A 417 -2.38 -4.16 8.51
CA MET A 417 -2.25 -5.19 9.56
C MET A 417 -0.80 -5.37 10.01
N VAL A 418 0.18 -5.36 9.10
CA VAL A 418 1.61 -5.39 9.46
C VAL A 418 1.98 -4.20 10.33
N ALA A 419 1.66 -2.97 9.89
CA ALA A 419 1.92 -1.75 10.67
C ALA A 419 1.20 -1.74 12.03
N LYS A 420 0.03 -2.39 12.15
CA LYS A 420 -0.64 -2.57 13.45
C LYS A 420 0.08 -3.59 14.34
N SER A 421 0.61 -4.68 13.78
CA SER A 421 1.43 -5.63 14.55
C SER A 421 2.73 -4.99 15.05
N GLU A 422 3.41 -4.22 14.19
CA GLU A 422 4.60 -3.44 14.55
C GLU A 422 4.28 -2.39 15.64
N MET A 423 3.12 -1.72 15.55
CA MET A 423 2.64 -0.79 16.58
C MET A 423 2.43 -1.49 17.93
N LEU A 424 1.80 -2.66 17.96
CA LEU A 424 1.58 -3.42 19.20
C LEU A 424 2.91 -3.90 19.81
N GLU A 425 3.83 -4.40 18.99
CA GLU A 425 5.18 -4.74 19.42
C GLU A 425 5.94 -3.54 20.02
N LEU A 426 5.77 -2.34 19.44
CA LEU A 426 6.37 -1.10 19.96
C LEU A 426 5.68 -0.65 21.24
N GLU A 427 4.37 -0.81 21.37
CA GLU A 427 3.60 -0.51 22.58
C GLU A 427 4.01 -1.43 23.75
N GLU A 428 4.16 -2.73 23.51
CA GLU A 428 4.71 -3.68 24.50
C GLU A 428 6.14 -3.31 24.93
N LYS A 429 7.01 -2.94 23.98
CA LYS A 429 8.38 -2.49 24.27
C LYS A 429 8.40 -1.18 25.08
N VAL A 430 7.48 -0.24 24.80
CA VAL A 430 7.32 0.99 25.58
C VAL A 430 6.84 0.67 27.00
N GLN A 431 5.80 -0.15 27.17
CA GLN A 431 5.30 -0.55 28.49
C GLN A 431 6.39 -1.23 29.34
N LEU A 432 7.20 -2.12 28.74
CA LEU A 432 8.34 -2.76 29.41
C LEU A 432 9.39 -1.74 29.85
N LEU A 433 9.77 -0.80 28.97
CA LEU A 433 10.76 0.25 29.29
C LEU A 433 10.25 1.23 30.35
N THR A 434 8.95 1.58 30.34
CA THR A 434 8.31 2.37 31.39
C THR A 434 8.36 1.64 32.73
N GLY A 435 8.02 0.35 32.78
CA GLY A 435 8.12 -0.45 34.00
C GLY A 435 9.56 -0.56 34.54
N GLN A 436 10.56 -0.66 33.66
CA GLN A 436 11.97 -0.60 34.04
C GLN A 436 12.38 0.78 34.59
N GLN A 437 11.92 1.87 33.96
CA GLN A 437 12.17 3.23 34.42
C GLN A 437 11.52 3.52 35.78
N GLU A 438 10.29 3.04 36.00
CA GLU A 438 9.61 3.12 37.29
C GLU A 438 10.34 2.29 38.37
N GLY A 439 10.79 1.08 38.04
CA GLY A 439 11.60 0.24 38.94
C GLY A 439 12.90 0.93 39.36
N MET A 440 13.70 1.42 38.41
CA MET A 440 14.91 2.19 38.71
C MET A 440 14.61 3.49 39.49
N GLY A 441 13.47 4.14 39.23
CA GLY A 441 13.00 5.29 40.00
C GLY A 441 12.70 4.94 41.46
N GLN A 442 12.07 3.80 41.70
CA GLN A 442 11.81 3.27 43.05
C GLN A 442 13.13 2.93 43.77
N GLU A 443 14.06 2.24 43.10
CA GLU A 443 15.40 1.94 43.65
C GLU A 443 16.17 3.22 43.99
N LEU A 444 16.22 4.21 43.09
CA LEU A 444 16.85 5.50 43.34
C LEU A 444 16.20 6.24 44.52
N SER A 445 14.87 6.17 44.67
CA SER A 445 14.18 6.77 45.82
C SER A 445 14.54 6.06 47.13
N ALA A 446 14.66 4.73 47.14
CA ALA A 446 15.05 3.95 48.30
C ALA A 446 16.51 4.22 48.71
N ILE A 447 17.42 4.29 47.73
CA ILE A 447 18.83 4.68 47.93
C ILE A 447 18.92 6.12 48.45
N THR A 448 18.11 7.04 47.95
CA THR A 448 18.07 8.44 48.42
C THR A 448 17.62 8.51 49.88
N ILE A 449 16.52 7.82 50.24
CA ILE A 449 16.04 7.72 51.62
C ILE A 449 17.08 7.06 52.55
N GLN A 450 17.85 6.08 52.05
CA GLN A 450 18.94 5.47 52.82
C GLN A 450 20.12 6.44 53.01
N LEU A 451 20.49 7.19 51.97
CA LEU A 451 21.53 8.23 52.04
C LEU A 451 21.13 9.36 53.00
N GLU A 452 19.86 9.77 53.03
CA GLU A 452 19.34 10.73 54.00
C GLU A 452 19.41 10.21 55.44
N LYS A 453 19.12 8.93 55.67
CA LYS A 453 19.31 8.30 56.99
C LYS A 453 20.78 8.29 57.42
N GLU A 454 21.72 8.00 56.52
CA GLU A 454 23.15 8.07 56.85
C GLU A 454 23.64 9.52 57.08
N LYS A 455 23.16 10.50 56.31
CA LYS A 455 23.42 11.93 56.57
C LYS A 455 22.93 12.34 57.95
N ALA A 456 21.69 12.01 58.32
CA ALA A 456 21.12 12.33 59.63
C ALA A 456 21.89 11.67 60.79
N LYS A 457 22.43 10.45 60.60
CA LYS A 457 23.35 9.82 61.56
C LYS A 457 24.66 10.61 61.67
N VAL A 458 25.28 10.98 60.56
CA VAL A 458 26.53 11.78 60.54
C VAL A 458 26.33 13.13 61.23
N GLU A 459 25.23 13.84 60.94
CA GLU A 459 24.86 15.09 61.63
C GLU A 459 24.60 14.89 63.13
N SER A 460 24.14 13.70 63.55
CA SER A 460 23.99 13.36 64.96
C SER A 460 25.31 12.99 65.64
N MET A 461 26.25 12.36 64.92
CA MET A 461 27.61 12.09 65.40
C MET A 461 28.43 13.37 65.53
N LEU A 462 28.33 14.27 64.55
CA LEU A 462 29.01 15.58 64.57
C LEU A 462 28.55 16.43 65.76
N ARG A 463 27.23 16.51 66.03
CA ARG A 463 26.71 17.18 67.24
C ARG A 463 27.14 16.52 68.55
N HIS A 464 27.41 15.21 68.55
CA HIS A 464 27.99 14.52 69.71
C HIS A 464 29.48 14.88 69.88
N GLU A 465 30.24 14.96 68.79
CA GLU A 465 31.63 15.40 68.79
C GLU A 465 31.76 16.86 69.26
N GLU A 466 30.95 17.79 68.74
CA GLU A 466 30.89 19.18 69.20
C GLU A 466 30.62 19.28 70.71
N SER A 467 29.72 18.44 71.23
CA SER A 467 29.42 18.34 72.67
C SER A 467 30.60 17.78 73.47
N LEU A 468 31.33 16.80 72.93
CA LEU A 468 32.52 16.23 73.56
C LEU A 468 33.69 17.22 73.58
N GLN A 469 33.95 17.90 72.46
CA GLN A 469 34.92 18.99 72.35
C GLN A 469 34.58 20.15 73.29
N ALA A 470 33.29 20.49 73.46
CA ALA A 470 32.86 21.51 74.41
C ALA A 470 33.14 21.09 75.87
N LYS A 471 32.93 19.81 76.21
CA LYS A 471 33.31 19.25 77.53
C LYS A 471 34.82 19.25 77.74
N GLN A 472 35.61 18.88 76.73
CA GLN A 472 37.08 18.96 76.80
C GLN A 472 37.56 20.40 77.03
N ARG A 473 36.99 21.39 76.31
CA ARG A 473 37.29 22.82 76.52
C ARG A 473 36.92 23.29 77.92
N ALA A 474 35.78 22.86 78.47
CA ALA A 474 35.39 23.18 79.84
C ALA A 474 36.34 22.53 80.88
N LEU A 475 36.76 21.28 80.68
CA LEU A 475 37.70 20.58 81.56
C LEU A 475 39.10 21.20 81.52
N LEU A 476 39.57 21.65 80.34
CA LEU A 476 40.81 22.42 80.22
C LEU A 476 40.71 23.74 80.99
N GLN A 477 39.61 24.49 80.83
CA GLN A 477 39.39 25.73 81.58
C GLN A 477 39.33 25.51 83.11
N GLN A 478 38.85 24.33 83.58
CA GLN A 478 38.92 23.96 84.99
C GLN A 478 40.34 23.61 85.45
N LEU A 479 41.15 23.00 84.58
CA LEU A 479 42.58 22.76 84.84
C LEU A 479 43.34 24.08 84.93
N ASP A 480 43.13 24.98 83.97
CA ASP A 480 43.73 26.33 83.95
C ASP A 480 43.41 27.11 85.24
N SER A 481 42.18 27.02 85.76
CA SER A 481 41.80 27.64 87.04
C SER A 481 42.45 26.97 88.25
N LEU A 482 42.64 25.65 88.23
CA LEU A 482 43.31 24.92 89.32
C LEU A 482 44.82 25.21 89.34
N ASP A 483 45.45 25.33 88.17
CA ASP A 483 46.85 25.76 88.06
C ASP A 483 47.02 27.22 88.51
N GLN A 484 46.06 28.10 88.20
CA GLN A 484 46.04 29.47 88.74
C GLN A 484 45.88 29.49 90.27
N GLU A 485 44.93 28.74 90.84
CA GLU A 485 44.78 28.59 92.29
C GLU A 485 46.08 28.04 92.93
N CYS A 486 46.78 27.11 92.28
CA CYS A 486 48.05 26.57 92.75
C CYS A 486 49.18 27.60 92.73
N GLU A 487 49.28 28.45 91.70
CA GLU A 487 50.29 29.53 91.65
C GLU A 487 49.96 30.68 92.61
N GLU A 488 48.68 31.03 92.80
CA GLU A 488 48.26 32.01 93.82
C GLU A 488 48.61 31.52 95.23
N LEU A 489 48.31 30.26 95.56
CA LEU A 489 48.70 29.63 96.83
C LEU A 489 50.23 29.52 96.99
N ARG A 490 50.97 29.28 95.90
CA ARG A 490 52.45 29.28 95.90
C ARG A 490 53.01 30.67 96.18
N GLY A 491 52.40 31.71 95.61
CA GLY A 491 52.72 33.11 95.86
C GLY A 491 52.52 33.48 97.33
N SER A 492 51.32 33.25 97.88
CA SER A 492 51.04 33.53 99.29
C SER A 492 51.88 32.70 100.27
N LEU A 493 52.30 31.48 99.91
CA LEU A 493 53.27 30.72 100.69
C LEU A 493 54.64 31.41 100.70
N GLY A 494 55.11 31.89 99.55
CA GLY A 494 56.36 32.67 99.44
C GLY A 494 56.34 33.95 100.28
N GLU A 495 55.24 34.72 100.20
CA GLU A 495 55.05 35.93 101.03
C GLU A 495 55.08 35.61 102.54
N ALA A 496 54.46 34.50 102.96
CA ALA A 496 54.48 34.04 104.34
C ALA A 496 55.85 33.51 104.80
N GLU A 497 56.63 32.89 103.90
CA GLU A 497 58.01 32.49 104.18
C GLU A 497 58.96 33.70 104.29
N GLU A 498 58.75 34.75 103.48
CA GLU A 498 59.45 36.03 103.66
C GLU A 498 59.08 36.71 104.98
N ASP A 499 57.80 36.79 105.35
CA ASP A 499 57.39 37.38 106.64
C ASP A 499 57.95 36.61 107.84
N LYS A 500 58.00 35.27 107.74
CA LYS A 500 58.68 34.43 108.73
C LYS A 500 60.18 34.72 108.82
N ALA A 501 60.85 35.01 107.70
CA ALA A 501 62.25 35.43 107.70
C ALA A 501 62.42 36.84 108.33
N ARG A 502 61.57 37.80 107.95
CA ARG A 502 61.53 39.16 108.53
C ARG A 502 61.35 39.13 110.06
N LEU A 503 60.45 38.28 110.56
CA LEU A 503 60.21 38.09 112.00
C LEU A 503 61.38 37.39 112.71
N ALA A 504 62.03 36.41 112.07
CA ALA A 504 63.22 35.76 112.64
C ALA A 504 64.41 36.73 112.78
N GLU A 505 64.59 37.64 111.82
CA GLU A 505 65.64 38.66 111.87
C GLU A 505 65.36 39.72 112.96
N GLN A 506 64.10 40.17 113.09
CA GLN A 506 63.67 41.02 114.21
C GLN A 506 63.88 40.35 115.58
N LEU A 507 63.58 39.05 115.70
CA LEU A 507 63.80 38.30 116.93
C LEU A 507 65.30 38.28 117.30
N LYS A 508 66.18 38.00 116.32
CA LYS A 508 67.64 38.02 116.50
C LYS A 508 68.14 39.40 116.93
N GLU A 509 67.70 40.46 116.27
CA GLU A 509 68.07 41.84 116.62
C GLU A 509 67.59 42.22 118.05
N SER A 510 66.41 41.74 118.48
CA SER A 510 65.91 41.94 119.84
C SER A 510 66.72 41.19 120.90
N GLN A 511 67.21 39.99 120.57
CA GLN A 511 68.07 39.21 121.47
C GLN A 511 69.45 39.85 121.61
N GLU A 512 70.06 40.32 120.52
CA GLU A 512 71.34 41.06 120.57
C GLU A 512 71.24 42.32 121.43
N LYS A 513 70.12 43.07 121.34
CA LYS A 513 69.82 44.23 122.20
C LYS A 513 69.66 43.84 123.67
N TRP A 514 69.05 42.68 123.97
CA TRP A 514 68.95 42.16 125.33
C TRP A 514 70.31 41.75 125.91
N GLU A 515 71.14 41.06 125.13
CA GLU A 515 72.49 40.64 125.54
C GLU A 515 73.41 41.84 125.80
N GLN A 516 73.36 42.87 124.95
CA GLN A 516 74.05 44.15 125.19
C GLN A 516 73.59 44.82 126.49
N SER A 517 72.27 44.88 126.72
CA SER A 517 71.67 45.48 127.92
C SER A 517 72.06 44.73 129.20
N LYS A 518 72.10 43.39 129.14
CA LYS A 518 72.58 42.53 130.23
C LYS A 518 74.06 42.78 130.53
N CYS A 519 74.91 42.87 129.51
CA CYS A 519 76.34 43.17 129.69
C CYS A 519 76.56 44.55 130.34
N GLN A 520 75.77 45.56 129.97
CA GLN A 520 75.81 46.87 130.64
C GLN A 520 75.39 46.78 132.12
N LEU A 521 74.37 45.97 132.44
CA LEU A 521 73.93 45.75 133.83
C LEU A 521 75.01 45.05 134.68
N GLU A 522 75.71 44.05 134.11
CA GLU A 522 76.82 43.37 134.79
C GLU A 522 78.02 44.29 135.03
N VAL A 523 78.27 45.29 134.17
CA VAL A 523 79.29 46.32 134.39
C VAL A 523 78.86 47.31 135.48
N GLN A 524 77.59 47.74 135.48
CA GLN A 524 77.02 48.60 136.53
C GLN A 524 77.09 47.93 137.93
N GLN A 525 76.77 46.63 138.02
CA GLN A 525 76.86 45.88 139.28
C GLN A 525 78.30 45.81 139.80
N LYS A 526 79.27 45.45 138.94
CA LYS A 526 80.68 45.39 139.32
C LYS A 526 81.22 46.74 139.81
N LEU A 527 80.78 47.85 139.21
CA LEU A 527 81.14 49.20 139.63
C LEU A 527 80.59 49.53 141.03
N LEU A 528 79.33 49.19 141.31
CA LEU A 528 78.73 49.33 142.64
C LEU A 528 79.49 48.51 143.70
N ASP A 529 79.86 47.27 143.38
CA ASP A 529 80.61 46.40 144.29
C ASP A 529 82.00 46.95 144.64
N THR A 530 82.65 47.70 143.74
CA THR A 530 83.88 48.46 144.04
C THR A 530 83.62 49.65 144.97
N LEU A 531 82.64 50.51 144.65
CA LEU A 531 82.32 51.71 145.43
C LEU A 531 81.88 51.35 146.86
N GLN A 532 81.12 50.26 147.02
CA GLN A 532 80.72 49.71 148.32
C GLN A 532 81.93 49.32 149.18
N ARG A 533 82.99 48.80 148.56
CA ARG A 533 84.23 48.33 149.22
C ARG A 533 85.14 49.49 149.60
N GLU A 534 85.27 50.49 148.73
CA GLU A 534 85.98 51.74 149.00
C GLU A 534 85.32 52.52 150.15
N LYS A 535 83.98 52.62 150.14
CA LYS A 535 83.19 53.21 151.24
C LYS A 535 83.52 52.57 152.59
N LEU A 536 83.50 51.24 152.67
CA LEU A 536 83.79 50.52 153.92
C LEU A 536 85.23 50.76 154.42
N GLY A 537 86.22 50.80 153.51
CA GLY A 537 87.61 51.13 153.88
C GLY A 537 87.76 52.57 154.39
N LEU A 538 87.05 53.53 153.80
CA LEU A 538 87.00 54.91 154.28
C LEU A 538 86.31 55.01 155.65
N GLU A 539 85.21 54.29 155.88
CA GLU A 539 84.51 54.26 157.17
C GLU A 539 85.36 53.66 158.30
N GLN A 540 86.15 52.60 158.01
CA GLN A 540 87.15 52.09 158.94
C GLN A 540 88.25 53.11 159.23
N SER A 541 88.83 53.73 158.19
CA SER A 541 89.90 54.73 158.32
C SER A 541 89.45 55.95 159.16
N ILE A 542 88.21 56.41 158.96
CA ILE A 542 87.61 57.51 159.75
C ILE A 542 87.39 57.09 161.21
N SER A 543 87.06 55.82 161.46
CA SER A 543 86.88 55.29 162.81
C SER A 543 88.21 55.22 163.58
N GLU A 544 89.28 54.73 162.94
CA GLU A 544 90.63 54.71 163.52
C GLU A 544 91.18 56.12 163.78
N LEU A 545 90.95 57.08 162.85
CA LEU A 545 91.32 58.48 163.10
C LEU A 545 90.61 59.05 164.33
N ARG A 546 89.32 58.75 164.52
CA ARG A 546 88.55 59.22 165.68
C ARG A 546 89.10 58.67 166.99
N THR A 547 89.39 57.37 167.08
CA THR A 547 89.95 56.77 168.31
C THR A 547 91.35 57.30 168.62
N ASN A 548 92.17 57.56 167.60
CA ASN A 548 93.49 58.16 167.77
C ASN A 548 93.42 59.62 168.23
N VAL A 549 92.47 60.41 167.74
CA VAL A 549 92.24 61.79 168.20
C VAL A 549 91.81 61.81 169.68
N SER A 550 90.83 61.00 170.08
CA SER A 550 90.38 60.96 171.49
C SER A 550 91.49 60.53 172.45
N GLY A 551 92.32 59.54 172.09
CA GLY A 551 93.45 59.11 172.93
C GLY A 551 94.55 60.17 173.09
N LEU A 552 94.72 61.04 172.09
CA LEU A 552 95.63 62.21 172.19
C LEU A 552 95.04 63.34 173.04
N GLU A 553 93.72 63.53 173.00
CA GLU A 553 93.01 64.52 173.83
C GLU A 553 93.07 64.15 175.33
N GLU A 554 92.90 62.88 175.68
CA GLU A 554 93.03 62.38 177.06
C GLU A 554 94.45 62.59 177.61
N LEU A 555 95.49 62.20 176.85
CA LEU A 555 96.91 62.39 177.22
C LEU A 555 97.28 63.86 177.47
N VAL A 556 96.75 64.77 176.65
CA VAL A 556 96.92 66.22 176.82
C VAL A 556 96.22 66.73 178.08
N GLN A 557 95.13 66.09 178.51
CA GLN A 557 94.40 66.48 179.71
C GLN A 557 95.12 66.00 180.98
N GLU A 558 95.60 64.75 181.03
CA GLU A 558 96.41 64.23 182.16
C GLU A 558 97.65 65.09 182.44
N LEU A 559 98.38 65.48 181.38
CA LEU A 559 99.58 66.32 181.52
C LEU A 559 99.25 67.70 182.12
N LYS A 560 98.13 68.31 181.74
CA LYS A 560 97.66 69.59 182.30
C LYS A 560 97.22 69.46 183.77
N GLU A 561 96.69 68.32 184.19
CA GLU A 561 96.32 68.09 185.59
C GLU A 561 97.57 67.87 186.45
N ARG A 562 98.55 67.12 185.92
CA ARG A 562 99.86 66.90 186.55
C ARG A 562 100.63 68.20 186.76
N GLU A 563 100.67 69.08 185.76
CA GLU A 563 101.29 70.40 185.85
C GLU A 563 100.58 71.31 186.88
N ARG A 564 99.24 71.33 186.87
CA ARG A 564 98.42 72.10 187.83
C ARG A 564 98.66 71.70 189.29
N LEU A 565 98.81 70.39 189.55
CA LEU A 565 99.09 69.87 190.89
C LEU A 565 100.51 70.24 191.36
N LEU A 566 101.51 70.18 190.48
CA LEU A 566 102.90 70.56 190.79
C LEU A 566 103.05 72.04 191.19
N VAL A 567 102.23 72.94 190.63
CA VAL A 567 102.20 74.37 191.00
C VAL A 567 101.50 74.61 192.35
N SER A 568 100.60 73.71 192.77
CA SER A 568 99.71 73.94 193.91
C SER A 568 100.32 73.58 195.28
N PHE A 569 101.31 72.68 195.33
CA PHE A 569 101.89 72.18 196.59
C PHE A 569 103.43 72.08 196.54
N PRO A 570 104.17 73.17 196.78
CA PRO A 570 105.64 73.19 196.73
C PRO A 570 106.33 72.25 197.74
N GLU A 571 105.62 71.81 198.78
CA GLU A 571 106.15 70.94 199.85
C GLU A 571 106.05 69.44 199.50
N LEU A 572 105.35 69.06 198.42
CA LEU A 572 105.20 67.66 197.99
C LEU A 572 106.35 67.18 197.08
N HIS A 573 107.59 67.47 197.46
CA HIS A 573 108.77 66.79 196.92
C HIS A 573 109.50 65.99 198.01
N VAL A 574 109.25 64.68 198.04
CA VAL A 574 110.04 63.70 198.79
C VAL A 574 110.40 62.55 197.85
N PRO A 575 111.69 62.32 197.55
CA PRO A 575 112.12 61.20 196.70
C PRO A 575 112.26 59.90 197.50
N VAL A 576 111.83 58.76 196.94
CA VAL A 576 112.08 57.43 197.51
C VAL A 576 112.37 56.37 196.44
N GLU A 577 113.64 56.29 196.05
CA GLU A 577 114.32 55.00 195.94
C GLU A 577 115.51 55.02 196.91
N THR A 578 115.54 54.12 197.90
CA THR A 578 116.72 53.89 198.75
C THR A 578 116.79 52.43 199.23
N GLN A 579 118.02 51.92 199.42
CA GLN A 579 118.37 50.62 200.04
C GLN A 579 118.04 49.38 199.17
N PHE A 580 118.70 48.22 199.24
CA PHE A 580 119.70 47.62 200.17
C PHE A 580 120.99 47.18 199.39
N GLU A 581 122.05 46.53 199.91
CA GLU A 581 122.25 45.62 201.06
C GLU A 581 123.56 45.88 201.87
N SER A 582 123.62 45.31 203.08
CA SER A 582 124.83 45.02 203.85
C SER A 582 124.70 43.64 204.53
N THR A 583 125.83 43.03 204.92
CA THR A 583 125.95 41.60 205.30
C THR A 583 126.15 41.37 206.80
N GLY A 584 126.55 42.39 207.56
CA GLY A 584 126.63 42.34 209.03
C GLY A 584 127.92 41.76 209.62
N SER A 585 128.88 41.38 208.78
CA SER A 585 130.26 41.08 209.17
C SER A 585 131.15 42.23 208.68
N PHE A 586 131.72 43.02 209.59
CA PHE A 586 132.48 44.23 209.23
C PHE A 586 133.67 43.95 208.29
N THR A 587 134.28 42.77 208.41
CA THR A 587 135.32 42.29 207.50
C THR A 587 134.79 41.92 206.12
N GLU A 588 133.64 41.24 206.03
CA GLU A 588 133.06 40.80 204.74
C GLU A 588 132.37 41.95 204.00
N ASP A 589 131.73 42.88 204.70
CA ASP A 589 131.17 44.10 204.11
C ASP A 589 132.27 45.04 203.61
N MET A 590 133.38 45.15 204.35
CA MET A 590 134.55 45.87 203.84
C MET A 590 135.22 45.12 202.68
N GLU A 591 135.14 43.79 202.61
CA GLU A 591 135.59 43.01 201.45
C GLU A 591 134.69 43.21 200.23
N LYS A 592 133.36 43.23 200.38
CA LYS A 592 132.42 43.62 199.31
C LYS A 592 132.65 45.07 198.85
N GLN A 593 132.90 45.98 199.79
CA GLN A 593 133.21 47.38 199.48
C GLN A 593 134.62 47.54 198.86
N LEU A 594 135.56 46.62 199.13
CA LEU A 594 136.83 46.48 198.42
C LEU A 594 136.63 45.91 197.00
N GLN A 595 135.73 44.94 196.79
CA GLN A 595 135.38 44.47 195.44
C GLN A 595 134.76 45.60 194.59
N ALA A 596 133.84 46.38 195.16
CA ALA A 596 133.28 47.56 194.50
C ALA A 596 134.36 48.62 194.20
N ASN A 597 135.28 48.87 195.13
CA ASN A 597 136.42 49.75 194.89
C ASN A 597 137.42 49.19 193.88
N ASN A 598 137.61 47.87 193.78
CA ASN A 598 138.43 47.21 192.75
C ASN A 598 137.82 47.35 191.36
N ILE A 599 136.49 47.24 191.22
CA ILE A 599 135.79 47.54 189.95
C ILE A 599 136.00 49.01 189.59
N ARG A 600 135.90 49.93 190.57
CA ARG A 600 136.16 51.36 190.36
C ARG A 600 137.63 51.64 190.03
N LEU A 601 138.58 50.90 190.62
CA LEU A 601 140.01 50.95 190.29
C LEU A 601 140.23 50.46 188.87
N SER A 602 139.68 49.30 188.49
CA SER A 602 139.80 48.73 187.15
C SER A 602 139.25 49.66 186.07
N ILE A 603 138.14 50.36 186.31
CA ILE A 603 137.62 51.38 185.40
C ILE A 603 138.53 52.62 185.37
N LEU A 604 139.07 53.06 186.51
CA LEU A 604 140.08 54.14 186.57
C LEU A 604 141.44 53.74 185.97
N GLU A 605 141.75 52.45 185.90
CA GLU A 605 142.91 51.87 185.23
C GLU A 605 142.67 51.67 183.73
N GLN A 606 141.42 51.41 183.32
CA GLN A 606 140.98 51.43 181.93
C GLN A 606 141.00 52.87 181.39
N GLU A 607 140.55 53.86 182.16
CA GLU A 607 140.74 55.28 181.87
C GLU A 607 142.21 55.67 181.92
N ASN A 608 143.00 55.22 182.89
CA ASN A 608 144.44 55.51 182.93
C ASN A 608 145.20 54.86 181.77
N THR A 609 144.82 53.68 181.29
CA THR A 609 145.43 53.06 180.10
C THR A 609 144.94 53.74 178.82
N ARG A 610 143.69 54.20 178.74
CA ARG A 610 143.19 55.07 177.65
C ARG A 610 143.93 56.42 177.63
N LEU A 611 144.15 57.04 178.78
CA LEU A 611 144.95 58.25 178.97
C LEU A 611 146.43 58.01 178.66
N ARG A 612 147.05 56.92 179.12
CA ARG A 612 148.44 56.56 178.77
C ARG A 612 148.59 56.25 177.28
N ALA A 613 147.60 55.63 176.63
CA ALA A 613 147.59 55.41 175.19
C ALA A 613 147.40 56.71 174.41
N ALA A 614 146.57 57.65 174.89
CA ALA A 614 146.45 58.99 174.34
C ALA A 614 147.75 59.80 174.53
N LEU A 615 148.36 59.74 175.71
CA LEU A 615 149.62 60.41 176.04
C LEU A 615 150.81 59.78 175.29
N ALA A 616 150.77 58.48 175.00
CA ALA A 616 151.69 57.81 174.10
C ALA A 616 151.49 58.28 172.64
N LYS A 617 150.25 58.43 172.15
CA LYS A 617 149.96 59.05 170.86
C LYS A 617 150.42 60.52 170.81
N VAL A 618 150.33 61.28 171.90
CA VAL A 618 150.84 62.66 172.01
C VAL A 618 152.37 62.70 172.04
N LYS A 619 153.04 61.80 172.78
CA LYS A 619 154.51 61.67 172.75
C LYS A 619 155.02 61.21 171.38
N ALA A 620 154.31 60.31 170.70
CA ALA A 620 154.61 59.89 169.34
C ALA A 620 154.37 61.03 168.32
N ALA A 621 153.29 61.81 168.45
CA ALA A 621 153.07 63.00 167.63
C ALA A 621 154.12 64.09 167.87
N ALA A 622 154.62 64.23 169.10
CA ALA A 622 155.77 65.07 169.41
C ALA A 622 157.11 64.52 168.88
N GLN A 623 157.20 63.23 168.55
CA GLN A 623 158.34 62.61 167.87
C GLN A 623 158.18 62.56 166.33
N GLN A 624 156.96 62.69 165.80
CA GLN A 624 156.65 62.80 164.37
C GLN A 624 156.44 64.25 163.89
N GLY A 625 156.52 65.24 164.79
CA GLY A 625 156.56 66.67 164.44
C GLY A 625 155.24 67.32 163.99
N VAL A 626 154.10 66.62 164.09
CA VAL A 626 152.79 67.14 163.66
C VAL A 626 151.93 67.54 164.87
N LEU A 627 152.44 68.49 165.66
CA LEU A 627 151.62 69.29 166.57
C LEU A 627 151.33 70.64 165.93
N LYS A 628 150.08 70.87 165.53
CA LYS A 628 149.52 72.23 165.47
C LYS A 628 148.21 72.30 166.23
N LEU A 629 148.27 73.10 167.30
CA LEU A 629 147.17 73.84 167.90
C LEU A 629 146.28 74.48 166.80
N VAL A 630 144.98 74.70 167.03
CA VAL A 630 144.52 75.86 167.80
C VAL A 630 143.23 75.58 168.60
N PRO A 631 143.05 76.23 169.78
CA PRO A 631 142.10 75.75 170.79
C PRO A 631 140.89 76.68 171.00
N GLN A 632 139.93 76.17 171.78
CA GLN A 632 139.20 76.88 172.85
C GLN A 632 139.35 78.42 172.90
N ALA A 633 138.56 79.15 172.12
CA ALA A 633 137.95 80.44 172.49
C ALA A 633 136.91 80.88 171.47
N GLN A 634 135.85 81.53 171.95
CA GLN A 634 135.07 82.59 171.29
C GLN A 634 134.92 82.52 169.76
N LEU A 635 133.77 82.00 169.29
CA LEU A 635 133.28 82.16 167.91
C LEU A 635 131.73 82.27 167.93
N TRP A 636 131.20 83.22 168.70
CA TRP A 636 130.77 84.56 168.25
C TRP A 636 129.54 84.58 167.33
N THR A 637 128.41 85.00 167.91
CA THR A 637 127.33 85.85 167.35
C THR A 637 126.43 85.42 166.17
N GLN A 638 125.14 85.77 166.35
CA GLN A 638 124.21 86.38 165.37
C GLN A 638 123.85 85.65 164.07
N LEU A 639 122.63 85.11 164.02
CA LEU A 639 121.68 85.12 162.89
C LEU A 639 120.31 84.65 163.46
N SER A 640 119.32 85.45 163.88
CA SER A 640 118.70 86.73 163.45
C SER A 640 117.43 86.56 162.59
N SER A 641 116.30 87.07 163.11
CA SER A 641 115.11 87.62 162.41
C SER A 641 113.88 86.75 162.06
N GLN A 642 112.73 87.47 162.11
CA GLN A 642 111.35 87.18 161.65
C GLN A 642 110.53 86.10 162.39
N ARG A 643 109.43 86.36 163.14
CA ARG A 643 108.45 87.49 163.37
C ARG A 643 107.11 87.37 162.61
N GLY A 644 106.02 87.20 163.38
CA GLY A 644 104.64 87.58 163.02
C GLY A 644 103.79 86.49 162.32
N TRP A 645 102.46 86.59 162.25
CA TRP A 645 101.52 87.52 162.93
C TRP A 645 100.06 87.02 162.82
N GLU A 646 99.11 87.82 163.33
CA GLU A 646 97.66 87.56 163.32
C GLU A 646 96.96 87.88 161.97
N ALA A 647 95.72 87.39 161.83
CA ALA A 647 94.61 87.92 161.01
C ALA A 647 94.69 87.89 159.45
N GLY A 648 93.51 87.74 158.82
CA GLY A 648 93.23 88.38 157.52
C GLY A 648 92.66 87.53 156.37
N ALA A 649 91.36 87.69 156.11
CA ALA A 649 90.73 87.98 154.80
C ALA A 649 90.96 87.14 153.51
N GLN A 650 89.82 86.67 152.96
CA GLN A 650 89.32 86.85 151.57
C GLN A 650 90.01 86.20 150.33
N ASP A 651 89.21 86.10 149.26
CA ASP A 651 89.58 85.98 147.83
C ASP A 651 90.31 84.71 147.32
N LEU A 652 90.23 84.32 146.03
CA LEU A 652 89.14 84.37 145.04
C LEU A 652 89.47 83.44 143.82
N ARG A 653 88.44 83.04 143.06
CA ARG A 653 88.43 82.95 141.56
C ARG A 653 89.38 81.97 140.80
N GLY A 654 88.84 80.79 140.44
CA GLY A 654 89.02 80.16 139.11
C GLY A 654 90.26 79.26 138.88
N PRO A 655 90.60 78.90 137.61
CA PRO A 655 89.93 79.25 136.35
C PRO A 655 89.74 78.08 135.31
N ALA A 656 89.31 78.44 134.09
CA ALA A 656 88.94 77.61 132.93
C ALA A 656 90.08 76.81 132.25
N THR A 657 89.83 75.86 131.34
CA THR A 657 89.59 76.03 129.86
C THR A 657 89.29 74.64 129.22
N GLY A 658 88.76 74.42 127.99
CA GLY A 658 88.48 75.28 126.82
C GLY A 658 87.61 74.58 125.72
N PRO A 659 87.53 75.10 124.46
CA PRO A 659 86.50 74.81 123.41
C PRO A 659 87.05 73.95 122.20
N PRO A 660 86.47 73.82 120.96
CA PRO A 660 85.36 74.56 120.30
C PRO A 660 84.39 73.71 119.39
N SER A 661 84.10 74.18 118.15
CA SER A 661 82.85 74.00 117.35
C SER A 661 83.09 73.61 115.87
N SER A 662 82.06 73.80 114.99
CA SER A 662 82.07 73.77 113.49
C SER A 662 81.84 72.41 112.77
N GLN A 663 81.54 72.30 111.46
CA GLN A 663 80.66 73.07 110.53
C GLN A 663 80.58 72.38 109.13
N GLY A 664 79.38 72.36 108.50
CA GLY A 664 79.17 72.27 107.03
C GLY A 664 78.52 70.98 106.48
N SER A 665 78.28 70.81 105.16
CA SER A 665 77.90 71.73 104.05
C SER A 665 77.87 70.97 102.69
N ARG A 666 77.17 71.49 101.66
CA ARG A 666 77.23 71.12 100.21
C ARG A 666 76.55 69.79 99.77
N ASP A 667 76.16 69.55 98.49
CA ASP A 667 75.70 70.38 97.35
C ASP A 667 75.14 69.44 96.22
N GLY A 668 74.37 69.98 95.25
CA GLY A 668 74.09 69.35 93.92
C GLY A 668 72.70 68.70 93.77
N ALA A 669 71.77 69.07 92.89
CA ALA A 669 71.64 69.98 91.72
C ALA A 669 71.81 69.38 90.30
N GLY A 670 70.77 69.56 89.44
CA GLY A 670 70.75 69.25 88.00
C GLY A 670 69.86 68.04 87.60
N ALA A 671 69.24 67.97 86.41
CA ALA A 671 69.04 68.98 85.35
C ALA A 671 67.87 68.61 84.39
N HIS A 672 67.44 69.54 83.52
CA HIS A 672 66.34 69.38 82.54
C HIS A 672 66.70 68.56 81.28
N ARG A 673 65.67 68.02 80.56
CA ARG A 673 65.38 68.08 79.09
C ARG A 673 64.81 66.76 78.50
N SER A 674 64.15 66.68 77.32
CA SER A 674 63.29 67.63 76.57
C SER A 674 62.68 67.00 75.28
N THR A 675 61.39 67.26 75.00
CA THR A 675 60.74 67.49 73.67
C THR A 675 61.03 66.65 72.39
N GLY A 676 59.94 66.29 71.67
CA GLY A 676 59.90 66.07 70.19
C GLY A 676 59.08 64.83 69.79
N LYS A 677 57.91 64.83 69.11
CA LYS A 677 57.14 65.79 68.27
C LYS A 677 57.56 65.87 66.78
N THR A 678 56.79 65.23 65.88
CA THR A 678 56.54 65.53 64.42
C THR A 678 55.81 64.33 63.75
N HIS A 679 55.23 64.40 62.52
CA HIS A 679 54.15 65.26 61.99
C HIS A 679 53.62 64.68 60.63
N ARG A 680 52.51 65.26 60.07
CA ARG A 680 51.86 64.98 58.75
C ARG A 680 50.93 63.74 58.72
N ARG A 681 49.63 63.75 58.30
CA ARG A 681 48.71 64.76 57.69
C ARG A 681 48.92 65.06 56.16
N PRO A 682 47.89 65.52 55.39
CA PRO A 682 46.73 64.83 54.76
C PRO A 682 46.67 65.15 53.22
N PRO A 683 45.60 65.66 52.53
CA PRO A 683 44.12 65.48 52.49
C PRO A 683 43.48 65.32 51.07
N SER A 684 42.12 65.19 51.03
CA SER A 684 41.14 65.74 50.02
C SER A 684 41.20 65.28 48.54
N SER A 685 40.23 65.53 47.63
CA SER A 685 39.14 66.54 47.58
C SER A 685 37.87 66.11 46.79
N GLN A 686 36.74 66.79 47.03
CA GLN A 686 35.54 66.90 46.14
C GLN A 686 35.69 68.14 45.20
N PRO A 687 34.67 68.69 44.47
CA PRO A 687 33.29 68.26 44.10
C PRO A 687 33.07 68.30 42.54
N THR A 688 31.88 68.29 41.89
CA THR A 688 30.79 69.31 41.85
C THR A 688 29.53 68.85 41.06
N LYS A 689 28.40 69.55 41.28
CA LYS A 689 27.00 69.45 40.76
C LYS A 689 26.79 70.12 39.36
N PRO A 690 25.54 70.34 38.86
CA PRO A 690 24.30 69.52 38.66
C PRO A 690 23.83 69.65 37.17
N PRO A 691 22.55 69.42 36.75
CA PRO A 691 21.34 68.79 37.35
C PRO A 691 20.97 67.49 36.59
N SER A 692 19.74 66.93 36.51
CA SER A 692 18.37 67.25 36.96
C SER A 692 17.58 65.92 37.11
N ALA A 693 16.35 65.82 37.63
CA ALA A 693 15.37 66.81 38.11
C ALA A 693 14.63 66.27 39.38
N ASP A 694 13.31 66.46 39.47
CA ASP A 694 12.43 66.14 40.62
C ASP A 694 10.96 66.02 40.10
N PRO A 695 9.94 65.58 40.88
CA PRO A 695 9.95 64.93 42.21
C PRO A 695 9.09 63.63 42.25
N THR A 696 8.78 62.92 43.35
CA THR A 696 8.91 63.17 44.81
C THR A 696 9.01 61.85 45.61
N ARG A 697 9.73 61.86 46.75
CA ARG A 697 9.53 61.18 48.08
C ARG A 697 8.39 60.13 48.24
N LYS A 698 8.48 59.10 49.12
CA LYS A 698 9.52 58.64 50.08
C LYS A 698 9.22 57.19 50.57
N ALA A 699 10.22 56.59 51.24
CA ALA A 699 10.22 55.44 52.16
C ALA A 699 8.90 54.78 52.64
N GLY A 700 8.90 53.44 52.74
CA GLY A 700 7.97 52.65 53.57
C GLY A 700 8.37 52.60 55.07
N PRO A 701 8.02 51.56 55.87
CA PRO A 701 7.42 50.26 55.48
C PRO A 701 6.23 49.78 56.37
N CYS A 702 5.82 48.52 56.17
CA CYS A 702 5.19 47.58 57.14
C CYS A 702 3.66 47.60 57.46
N LEU A 703 3.16 46.37 57.67
CA LEU A 703 1.97 45.90 58.42
C LEU A 703 0.53 46.03 57.84
N SER A 704 0.03 44.87 57.36
CA SER A 704 -1.18 44.15 57.83
C SER A 704 -2.60 44.76 57.87
N LEU A 705 -3.52 44.11 57.12
CA LEU A 705 -4.98 43.90 57.40
C LEU A 705 -5.92 45.13 57.34
N PRO A 706 -7.28 44.98 57.27
CA PRO A 706 -8.13 43.84 56.84
C PRO A 706 -9.30 44.20 55.85
N ALA A 707 -10.03 43.16 55.41
CA ALA A 707 -11.50 43.04 55.22
C ALA A 707 -12.40 44.05 54.43
N GLU A 708 -13.07 43.47 53.41
CA GLU A 708 -14.54 43.46 53.13
C GLU A 708 -15.36 44.64 52.52
N GLY A 709 -16.23 44.26 51.56
CA GLY A 709 -17.43 44.99 51.09
C GLY A 709 -17.29 45.74 49.75
N LEU A 710 -18.29 45.91 48.86
CA LEU A 710 -19.68 45.41 48.66
C LEU A 710 -20.07 45.80 47.19
N VAL A 711 -21.01 45.22 46.41
CA VAL A 711 -21.85 43.99 46.41
C VAL A 711 -22.49 43.85 44.98
N LEU A 712 -23.62 43.13 44.81
CA LEU A 712 -24.44 42.87 43.59
C LEU A 712 -24.01 41.66 42.71
N GLY A 713 -24.86 40.66 42.44
CA GLY A 713 -26.20 40.38 43.00
C GLY A 713 -26.93 39.17 42.37
N THR A 714 -27.96 38.65 43.07
CA THR A 714 -29.02 37.68 42.63
C THR A 714 -28.60 36.27 42.13
N HIS A 715 -28.89 35.15 42.82
CA HIS A 715 -30.18 34.42 43.02
C HIS A 715 -30.66 33.61 41.78
N SER A 716 -31.05 32.32 41.83
CA SER A 716 -31.20 31.32 42.92
C SER A 716 -31.16 29.84 42.43
N GLU A 717 -31.08 28.89 43.37
CA GLU A 717 -31.20 27.40 43.25
C GLU A 717 -32.67 26.91 42.96
N PRO A 718 -33.05 25.58 42.90
CA PRO A 718 -32.34 24.34 43.29
C PRO A 718 -32.46 23.06 42.39
N ARG A 719 -31.69 22.02 42.80
CA ARG A 719 -31.85 20.55 42.64
C ARG A 719 -33.25 19.99 42.25
N GLY A 720 -33.31 19.04 41.29
CA GLY A 720 -34.52 18.24 40.96
C GLY A 720 -34.24 16.82 40.40
N ARG A 721 -35.13 15.84 40.66
CA ARG A 721 -34.94 14.38 40.43
C ARG A 721 -36.04 13.77 39.52
N GLY A 722 -35.66 12.94 38.54
CA GLY A 722 -36.41 11.71 38.19
C GLY A 722 -36.96 11.52 36.75
N SER A 723 -36.92 10.25 36.30
CA SER A 723 -37.91 9.45 35.53
C SER A 723 -38.73 10.03 34.35
N ALA A 724 -39.15 9.25 33.33
CA ALA A 724 -38.81 7.90 32.81
C ALA A 724 -39.64 7.60 31.53
N ALA A 725 -39.29 6.53 30.78
CA ALA A 725 -40.09 5.89 29.72
C ALA A 725 -40.38 6.74 28.44
N ARG A 726 -40.74 6.21 27.27
CA ARG A 726 -40.81 4.84 26.67
C ARG A 726 -40.50 5.04 25.15
N ALA A 727 -40.08 4.05 24.36
CA ALA A 727 -40.91 2.92 23.92
C ALA A 727 -40.09 1.81 23.21
N TYR A 728 -40.63 0.59 23.33
CA TYR A 728 -40.47 -0.68 22.58
C TYR A 728 -39.40 -0.79 21.47
N SER A 729 -38.48 -1.79 21.41
CA SER A 729 -38.56 -3.26 21.62
C SER A 729 -39.31 -4.01 20.49
N LEU A 730 -38.96 -5.24 20.07
CA LEU A 730 -37.98 -6.24 20.53
C LEU A 730 -37.85 -7.36 19.46
N SER A 731 -36.70 -8.06 19.37
CA SER A 731 -36.56 -9.44 18.84
C SER A 731 -36.95 -9.76 17.37
N SER A 732 -36.59 -10.90 16.78
CA SER A 732 -35.41 -11.78 16.92
C SER A 732 -35.39 -12.89 15.85
N HIS A 733 -34.18 -13.35 15.47
CA HIS A 733 -33.86 -14.71 15.00
C HIS A 733 -34.58 -15.39 13.80
N SER A 734 -33.72 -15.91 12.91
CA SER A 734 -33.78 -17.26 12.32
C SER A 734 -34.22 -17.46 10.85
N THR A 735 -33.20 -17.72 10.02
CA THR A 735 -33.09 -18.85 9.06
C THR A 735 -34.12 -19.12 7.95
N ARG A 736 -33.53 -19.52 6.81
CA ARG A 736 -33.98 -20.49 5.79
C ARG A 736 -34.79 -19.97 4.60
N SER A 737 -34.23 -20.22 3.41
CA SER A 737 -34.86 -20.71 2.17
C SER A 737 -36.33 -20.32 1.89
N HIS A 738 -36.63 -19.79 0.71
CA HIS A 738 -36.71 -20.68 -0.46
C HIS A 738 -36.39 -20.05 -1.81
N GLN A 739 -36.04 -20.92 -2.75
CA GLN A 739 -36.03 -20.68 -4.19
C GLN A 739 -37.26 -21.38 -4.80
N LYS A 740 -38.11 -20.63 -5.50
CA LYS A 740 -38.87 -21.06 -6.68
C LYS A 740 -39.44 -19.84 -7.40
#